data_AF-A0ABD3NYT2-F1
#
_entry.id   AF-A0ABD3NYT2-F1
#
_cell.length_a   1.000
_cell.length_b   1.000
_cell.length_c   1.000
_cell.angle_alpha   90.00
_cell.angle_beta   90.00
_cell.angle_gamma   90.00
#
_symmetry.space_group_name_H-M   'P 1'
#
loop_
_entity.id
_entity.type
_entity.pdbx_description
1 polymer ?
#
loop_
_entity_poly.entity_id
_entity_poly.type
_entity_poly.pdbx_seq_one_letter_code
_entity_poly.pdbx_strand_id
1 'polypeptide(L)'
;MHFGKTLKARLYQPWAHHYLDYTLLKDILEQDKVHLSLPVGNDVLSTLSSTLSIRGLRLSTRNTTLAFQAELDYEVRKVVLFFLQEQGELANRISLLTESKERTNDSCEELISICNDLIHLIEFIDLNITAARKILKKHDRVLRGRRELTARYLFRPLHYHSYLEPLYEYSGLDSIISIVRDLWDRELQHETMPNDTQMLMDSVLNARNKLQSASDFVETLAAQMLLEEVSVKGKSYKLRRISNWLNFLSTFLHLTDYYVVAPGCGSYATLMGGDESLAGLIIGMNSVAALVSTLIYSYWTSWSYRGPLICATFCQIIGDVIYALALPLGGSLQLVMLGRFISGFGSARALNRRYIADTFSSHERTSASATFVTAGALGTSAGPLLAAGLYMLIPDEAKTPFWLVENAPCWIMAVVWCVYLMLIIQYFEEPDHLHENITNGSNKKDTTELQDHVNEKSSLLSNQTELSFGSSSSMDSKPLWQNVAVMLTFLIYFVLKFILESLLSSTAVLTGYYFSWNDGQAGSYLAMLGFLVLPANWIVAKVATRYDDRELILATEVCMLFGCLAILKYTATYETSQYMFGSIVIFVGVNMLEGPTMSLLSKSIPLHFRRGFWNVGLLATESGTLGRAVGDVILTLCGSQGVGHILNNAFVAMSFFSGATIAVTLHFYSYLSASEKDE
;
A
#
# COMPACT_ATOMS: atom_id res chain seq x y z
N MET A 1 44.32 -16.00 -9.57
CA MET A 1 45.39 -15.56 -8.64
C MET A 1 46.31 -14.48 -9.22
N HIS A 2 46.21 -14.07 -10.49
CA HIS A 2 47.22 -13.20 -11.11
C HIS A 2 47.03 -11.69 -10.88
N PHE A 3 45.79 -11.18 -10.76
CA PHE A 3 45.55 -9.73 -10.80
C PHE A 3 46.16 -8.94 -9.64
N GLY A 4 46.14 -9.45 -8.40
CA GLY A 4 46.78 -8.75 -7.27
C GLY A 4 48.30 -8.64 -7.41
N LYS A 5 48.95 -9.61 -8.07
CA LYS A 5 50.38 -9.54 -8.41
C LYS A 5 50.64 -8.58 -9.57
N THR A 6 49.75 -8.55 -10.56
CA THR A 6 49.81 -7.59 -11.68
C THR A 6 49.57 -6.15 -11.23
N LEU A 7 48.70 -5.93 -10.24
CA LEU A 7 48.44 -4.62 -9.65
C LEU A 7 49.71 -4.12 -8.93
N LYS A 8 50.30 -4.92 -8.03
CA LYS A 8 51.57 -4.60 -7.35
C LYS A 8 52.75 -4.31 -8.30
N ALA A 9 52.77 -4.95 -9.47
CA ALA A 9 53.83 -4.74 -10.48
C ALA A 9 53.64 -3.46 -11.33
N ARG A 10 52.44 -2.88 -11.34
CA ARG A 10 52.10 -1.65 -12.11
C ARG A 10 51.85 -0.43 -11.22
N LEU A 11 52.07 -0.54 -9.91
CA LEU A 11 51.93 0.59 -8.99
C LEU A 11 53.06 1.60 -9.22
N TYR A 12 52.70 2.87 -9.35
CA TYR A 12 53.66 3.95 -9.21
C TYR A 12 54.04 4.07 -7.73
N GLN A 13 55.30 3.79 -7.40
CA GLN A 13 55.78 3.66 -6.01
C GLN A 13 55.49 4.90 -5.14
N PRO A 14 55.65 6.14 -5.62
CA PRO A 14 55.31 7.34 -4.85
C PRO A 14 53.84 7.42 -4.41
N TRP A 15 52.92 6.85 -5.18
CA TRP A 15 51.47 6.92 -4.91
C TRP A 15 50.89 5.63 -4.34
N ALA A 16 51.73 4.67 -3.95
CA ALA A 16 51.32 3.33 -3.54
C ALA A 16 50.23 3.31 -2.43
N HIS A 17 50.24 4.31 -1.54
CA HIS A 17 49.29 4.44 -0.44
C HIS A 17 47.88 4.94 -0.85
N HIS A 18 47.75 5.54 -2.04
CA HIS A 18 46.50 6.14 -2.52
C HIS A 18 45.70 5.19 -3.42
N TYR A 19 46.27 4.07 -3.87
CA TYR A 19 45.55 3.05 -4.62
C TYR A 19 44.55 2.29 -3.75
N LEU A 20 43.52 1.77 -4.40
CA LEU A 20 42.49 0.92 -3.79
C LEU A 20 43.11 -0.40 -3.29
N ASP A 21 42.93 -0.69 -2.00
CA ASP A 21 43.43 -1.91 -1.36
C ASP A 21 42.59 -3.14 -1.77
N TYR A 22 42.91 -3.66 -2.94
CA TYR A 22 42.26 -4.83 -3.50
C TYR A 22 42.48 -6.09 -2.65
N THR A 23 43.59 -6.16 -1.89
CA THR A 23 43.90 -7.31 -1.03
C THR A 23 42.99 -7.35 0.17
N LEU A 24 42.86 -6.23 0.88
CA LEU A 24 41.98 -6.09 2.03
C LEU A 24 40.52 -6.37 1.67
N LEU A 25 40.02 -5.75 0.58
CA LEU A 25 38.65 -5.98 0.10
C LEU A 25 38.42 -7.44 -0.34
N LYS A 26 39.45 -8.08 -0.90
CA LYS A 26 39.41 -9.49 -1.28
C LYS A 26 39.38 -10.40 -0.06
N ASP A 27 40.08 -10.06 1.00
CA ASP A 27 40.16 -10.85 2.22
C ASP A 27 38.84 -10.79 2.99
N ILE A 28 38.17 -9.62 3.02
CA ILE A 28 36.79 -9.48 3.53
C ILE A 28 35.83 -10.42 2.80
N LEU A 29 35.98 -10.58 1.47
CA LEU A 29 35.17 -11.50 0.67
C LEU A 29 35.57 -12.98 0.82
N GLU A 30 36.80 -13.28 1.25
CA GLU A 30 37.32 -14.65 1.40
C GLU A 30 37.12 -15.23 2.80
N GLN A 31 36.94 -14.39 3.83
CA GLN A 31 36.53 -14.81 5.17
C GLN A 31 35.23 -15.65 5.14
N ASP A 32 34.26 -15.31 4.28
CA ASP A 32 33.00 -16.04 4.14
C ASP A 32 33.15 -17.35 3.33
N LYS A 33 34.15 -17.44 2.42
CA LYS A 33 34.41 -18.70 1.67
C LYS A 33 34.81 -19.85 2.58
N VAL A 34 35.56 -19.56 3.65
CA VAL A 34 36.02 -20.55 4.64
C VAL A 34 34.85 -21.06 5.47
N HIS A 35 33.86 -20.21 5.80
CA HIS A 35 32.61 -20.63 6.45
C HIS A 35 31.67 -21.43 5.53
N LEU A 36 31.76 -21.22 4.20
CA LEU A 36 30.99 -21.95 3.20
C LEU A 36 31.61 -23.28 2.73
N SER A 37 32.89 -23.56 3.04
CA SER A 37 33.65 -24.72 2.54
C SER A 37 33.99 -25.77 3.62
N LEU A 38 33.20 -25.89 4.68
CA LEU A 38 33.27 -27.09 5.53
C LEU A 38 32.68 -28.27 4.76
N PRO A 39 33.40 -29.40 4.60
CA PRO A 39 32.83 -30.58 3.99
C PRO A 39 31.71 -31.07 4.91
N VAL A 40 30.49 -31.17 4.37
CA VAL A 40 29.42 -31.92 5.02
C VAL A 40 29.90 -33.37 5.05
N GLY A 41 30.51 -33.74 6.18
CA GLY A 41 30.81 -35.13 6.48
C GLY A 41 29.50 -35.89 6.46
N ASN A 42 29.42 -36.87 5.57
CA ASN A 42 28.42 -37.92 5.65
C ASN A 42 28.60 -38.59 7.01
N ASP A 43 27.79 -38.24 8.00
CA ASP A 43 27.15 -39.20 8.90
C ASP A 43 26.20 -38.49 9.90
N VAL A 44 24.92 -38.82 9.75
CA VAL A 44 23.87 -38.90 10.79
C VAL A 44 23.60 -37.64 11.64
N LEU A 45 22.92 -36.62 11.07
CA LEU A 45 21.92 -35.77 11.79
C LEU A 45 21.09 -34.87 10.82
N SER A 46 20.17 -35.43 10.04
CA SER A 46 19.62 -34.79 8.82
C SER A 46 18.27 -34.06 8.90
N THR A 47 17.68 -33.78 10.08
CA THR A 47 16.32 -33.19 10.11
C THR A 47 16.10 -31.91 10.94
N LEU A 48 17.06 -31.49 11.78
CA LEU A 48 16.96 -30.23 12.56
C LEU A 48 18.08 -29.21 12.28
N SER A 49 19.16 -29.62 11.61
CA SER A 49 20.35 -28.78 11.36
C SER A 49 20.27 -27.95 10.07
N SER A 50 19.34 -28.27 9.16
CA SER A 50 19.23 -27.60 7.86
C SER A 50 18.62 -26.20 7.93
N THR A 51 17.69 -25.94 8.86
CA THR A 51 17.02 -24.63 8.98
C THR A 51 17.83 -23.61 9.80
N LEU A 52 18.54 -24.06 10.84
CA LEU A 52 19.43 -23.24 11.67
C LEU A 52 20.70 -22.82 10.92
N SER A 53 21.31 -23.72 10.13
CA SER A 53 22.48 -23.39 9.33
C SER A 53 22.17 -22.37 8.23
N ILE A 54 21.00 -22.45 7.58
CA ILE A 54 20.58 -21.48 6.55
C ILE A 54 20.38 -20.07 7.13
N ARG A 55 19.86 -19.95 8.37
CA ARG A 55 19.66 -18.66 9.04
C ARG A 55 20.98 -18.02 9.46
N GLY A 56 21.91 -18.82 9.99
CA GLY A 56 23.28 -18.39 10.31
C GLY A 56 24.07 -17.97 9.07
N LEU A 57 23.97 -18.74 7.99
CA LEU A 57 24.55 -18.40 6.68
C LEU A 57 24.03 -17.05 6.17
N ARG A 58 22.72 -16.79 6.25
CA ARG A 58 22.14 -15.51 5.79
C ARG A 58 22.57 -14.29 6.61
N LEU A 59 22.76 -14.45 7.92
CA LEU A 59 23.25 -13.38 8.80
C LEU A 59 24.72 -13.07 8.54
N SER A 60 25.56 -14.11 8.42
CA SER A 60 26.98 -13.97 8.04
C SER A 60 27.12 -13.18 6.74
N THR A 61 26.38 -13.58 5.71
CA THR A 61 26.41 -12.95 4.39
C THR A 61 25.93 -11.48 4.41
N ARG A 62 25.00 -11.12 5.30
CA ARG A 62 24.52 -9.71 5.41
C ARG A 62 25.57 -8.82 6.06
N ASN A 63 26.20 -9.29 7.13
CA ASN A 63 27.23 -8.52 7.84
C ASN A 63 28.48 -8.35 6.99
N THR A 64 28.87 -9.38 6.23
CA THR A 64 29.99 -9.29 5.28
C THR A 64 29.70 -8.32 4.14
N THR A 65 28.45 -8.28 3.62
CA THR A 65 28.05 -7.29 2.60
C THR A 65 28.16 -5.86 3.11
N LEU A 66 27.70 -5.59 4.35
CA LEU A 66 27.76 -4.24 4.94
C LEU A 66 29.18 -3.80 5.27
N ALA A 67 30.00 -4.69 5.82
CA ALA A 67 31.42 -4.43 6.06
C ALA A 67 32.17 -4.16 4.75
N PHE A 68 31.91 -4.97 3.71
CA PHE A 68 32.47 -4.77 2.39
C PHE A 68 32.06 -3.43 1.77
N GLN A 69 30.79 -3.02 1.90
CA GLN A 69 30.30 -1.72 1.44
C GLN A 69 31.01 -0.55 2.12
N ALA A 70 31.07 -0.56 3.45
CA ALA A 70 31.70 0.52 4.21
C ALA A 70 33.17 0.69 3.85
N GLU A 71 33.88 -0.43 3.70
CA GLU A 71 35.30 -0.43 3.34
C GLU A 71 35.52 0.01 1.88
N LEU A 72 34.66 -0.46 0.96
CA LEU A 72 34.73 -0.04 -0.44
C LEU A 72 34.44 1.46 -0.59
N ASP A 73 33.48 2.00 0.15
CA ASP A 73 33.18 3.44 0.17
C ASP A 73 34.38 4.27 0.66
N TYR A 74 35.07 3.79 1.70
CA TYR A 74 36.27 4.44 2.24
C TYR A 74 37.40 4.44 1.20
N GLU A 75 37.69 3.29 0.60
CA GLU A 75 38.75 3.12 -0.39
C GLU A 75 38.48 3.92 -1.67
N VAL A 76 37.23 3.95 -2.15
CA VAL A 76 36.84 4.77 -3.30
C VAL A 76 37.00 6.26 -2.99
N ARG A 77 36.57 6.72 -1.81
CA ARG A 77 36.71 8.14 -1.42
C ARG A 77 38.17 8.57 -1.35
N LYS A 78 39.05 7.71 -0.84
CA LYS A 78 40.50 7.93 -0.79
C LYS A 78 41.08 8.14 -2.19
N VAL A 79 40.73 7.28 -3.14
CA VAL A 79 41.18 7.37 -4.55
C VAL A 79 40.70 8.66 -5.20
N VAL A 80 39.41 9.01 -5.03
CA VAL A 80 38.81 10.21 -5.63
C VAL A 80 39.44 11.49 -5.09
N LEU A 81 39.65 11.57 -3.77
CA LEU A 81 40.22 12.77 -3.14
C LEU A 81 41.64 13.01 -3.62
N PHE A 82 42.45 11.95 -3.73
CA PHE A 82 43.79 12.03 -4.29
C PHE A 82 43.78 12.45 -5.77
N PHE A 83 42.91 11.86 -6.58
CA PHE A 83 42.75 12.23 -7.98
C PHE A 83 42.43 13.73 -8.17
N LEU A 84 41.47 14.26 -7.40
CA LEU A 84 41.09 15.68 -7.47
C LEU A 84 42.22 16.61 -7.03
N GLN A 85 43.02 16.20 -6.03
CA GLN A 85 44.17 16.97 -5.56
C GLN A 85 45.25 17.07 -6.65
N GLU A 86 45.66 15.95 -7.23
CA GLU A 86 46.66 15.91 -8.31
C GLU A 86 46.18 16.64 -9.56
N GLN A 87 44.89 16.52 -9.90
CA GLN A 87 44.29 17.26 -11.00
C GLN A 87 44.36 18.78 -10.77
N GLY A 88 44.12 19.23 -9.54
CA GLY A 88 44.25 20.64 -9.15
C GLY A 88 45.69 21.16 -9.20
N GLU A 89 46.66 20.34 -8.79
CA GLU A 89 48.08 20.66 -8.85
C GLU A 89 48.59 20.80 -10.29
N LEU A 90 48.21 19.87 -11.18
CA LEU A 90 48.50 19.96 -12.61
C LEU A 90 47.88 21.21 -13.24
N ALA A 91 46.62 21.50 -12.93
CA ALA A 91 45.95 22.70 -13.43
C ALA A 91 46.66 23.99 -12.99
N ASN A 92 47.14 24.06 -11.75
CA ASN A 92 47.88 25.20 -11.24
C ASN A 92 49.23 25.38 -11.96
N ARG A 93 50.00 24.29 -12.14
CA ARG A 93 51.27 24.31 -12.87
C ARG A 93 51.11 24.76 -14.32
N ILE A 94 50.06 24.29 -14.99
CA ILE A 94 49.72 24.70 -16.37
C ILE A 94 49.34 26.19 -16.43
N SER A 95 48.61 26.69 -15.43
CA SER A 95 48.26 28.12 -15.34
C SER A 95 49.51 28.99 -15.22
N LEU A 96 50.46 28.61 -14.36
CA LEU A 96 51.73 29.33 -14.17
C LEU A 96 52.56 29.35 -15.45
N LEU A 97 52.64 28.22 -16.16
CA LEU A 97 53.30 28.15 -17.47
C LEU A 97 52.64 29.05 -18.52
N THR A 98 51.31 29.11 -18.52
CA THR A 98 50.53 29.92 -19.47
C THR A 98 50.69 31.43 -19.21
N GLU A 99 50.86 31.85 -17.95
CA GLU A 99 51.02 33.26 -17.55
C GLU A 99 52.45 33.78 -17.76
N SER A 100 53.46 32.90 -17.77
CA SER A 100 54.86 33.28 -18.00
C SER A 100 55.06 33.81 -19.44
N LYS A 101 55.48 35.07 -19.58
CA LYS A 101 55.73 35.73 -20.88
C LYS A 101 57.14 35.52 -21.44
N GLU A 102 58.11 35.17 -20.59
CA GLU A 102 59.48 34.89 -20.98
C GLU A 102 59.68 33.37 -21.05
N ARG A 103 59.97 32.85 -22.26
CA ARG A 103 60.14 31.42 -22.51
C ARG A 103 61.60 31.04 -22.34
N THR A 104 61.87 30.11 -21.44
CA THR A 104 63.22 29.59 -21.15
C THR A 104 63.25 28.07 -21.40
N ASN A 105 64.46 27.48 -21.46
CA ASN A 105 64.60 26.01 -21.48
C ASN A 105 63.89 25.33 -20.29
N ASP A 106 63.74 26.04 -19.17
CA ASP A 106 63.05 25.55 -17.97
C ASP A 106 61.55 25.30 -18.23
N SER A 107 60.91 26.09 -19.11
CA SER A 107 59.49 25.89 -19.49
C SER A 107 59.26 24.58 -20.24
N CYS A 108 60.23 24.15 -21.06
CA CYS A 108 60.17 22.87 -21.78
C CYS A 108 60.34 21.68 -20.83
N GLU A 109 61.27 21.76 -19.87
CA GLU A 109 61.47 20.73 -18.86
C GLU A 109 60.24 20.57 -17.95
N GLU A 110 59.60 21.68 -17.60
CA GLU A 110 58.38 21.66 -16.80
C GLU A 110 57.20 21.05 -17.58
N LEU A 111 57.06 21.34 -18.87
CA LEU A 111 56.04 20.72 -19.73
C LEU A 111 56.24 19.21 -19.88
N ILE A 112 57.50 18.74 -20.01
CA ILE A 112 57.83 17.31 -20.04
C ILE A 112 57.48 16.64 -18.70
N SER A 113 57.73 17.31 -17.57
CA SER A 113 57.32 16.82 -16.25
C SER A 113 55.79 16.71 -16.15
N ILE A 114 55.04 17.71 -16.59
CA ILE A 114 53.57 17.69 -16.59
C ILE A 114 53.03 16.51 -17.41
N CYS A 115 53.60 16.24 -18.58
CA CYS A 115 53.20 15.10 -19.41
C CYS A 115 53.45 13.75 -18.72
N ASN A 116 54.59 13.59 -18.02
CA ASN A 116 54.88 12.37 -17.26
C ASN A 116 53.91 12.17 -16.09
N ASP A 117 53.64 13.24 -15.33
CA ASP A 117 52.70 13.21 -14.21
C ASP A 117 51.28 12.89 -14.69
N LEU A 118 50.90 13.41 -15.87
CA LEU A 118 49.62 13.14 -16.49
C LEU A 118 49.48 11.69 -16.98
N ILE A 119 50.54 11.07 -17.51
CA ILE A 119 50.57 9.63 -17.82
C ILE A 119 50.34 8.83 -16.54
N HIS A 120 51.08 9.14 -15.47
CA HIS A 120 50.92 8.46 -14.20
C HIS A 120 49.51 8.61 -13.64
N LEU A 121 48.90 9.79 -13.75
CA LEU A 121 47.53 10.06 -13.30
C LEU A 121 46.49 9.26 -14.11
N ILE A 122 46.63 9.17 -15.43
CA ILE A 122 45.75 8.34 -16.27
C ILE A 122 45.89 6.85 -15.90
N GLU A 123 47.11 6.36 -15.72
CA GLU A 123 47.35 4.98 -15.32
C GLU A 123 46.82 4.68 -13.91
N PHE A 124 46.90 5.65 -13.00
CA PHE A 124 46.32 5.58 -11.66
C PHE A 124 44.79 5.38 -11.73
N ILE A 125 44.09 6.15 -12.57
CA ILE A 125 42.64 6.04 -12.74
C ILE A 125 42.27 4.69 -13.37
N ASP A 126 42.94 4.28 -14.45
CA ASP A 126 42.67 3.01 -15.15
C ASP A 126 42.83 1.80 -14.21
N LEU A 127 43.90 1.77 -13.41
CA LEU A 127 44.16 0.71 -12.45
C LEU A 127 43.08 0.65 -11.35
N ASN A 128 42.68 1.79 -10.79
CA ASN A 128 41.68 1.85 -9.73
C ASN A 128 40.28 1.51 -10.23
N ILE A 129 39.86 2.00 -11.41
CA ILE A 129 38.59 1.62 -12.05
C ILE A 129 38.56 0.12 -12.34
N THR A 130 39.67 -0.43 -12.86
CA THR A 130 39.78 -1.86 -13.14
C THR A 130 39.72 -2.70 -11.84
N ALA A 131 40.34 -2.23 -10.76
CA ALA A 131 40.30 -2.88 -9.47
C ALA A 131 38.90 -2.86 -8.84
N ALA A 132 38.24 -1.70 -8.83
CA ALA A 132 36.86 -1.52 -8.37
C ALA A 132 35.90 -2.44 -9.15
N ARG A 133 36.01 -2.47 -10.48
CA ARG A 133 35.20 -3.36 -11.34
C ARG A 133 35.41 -4.84 -11.01
N LYS A 134 36.67 -5.27 -10.84
CA LYS A 134 36.99 -6.68 -10.55
C LYS A 134 36.51 -7.10 -9.17
N ILE A 135 36.59 -6.24 -8.17
CA ILE A 135 36.15 -6.56 -6.82
C ILE A 135 34.61 -6.59 -6.72
N LEU A 136 33.92 -5.63 -7.36
CA LEU A 136 32.45 -5.63 -7.48
C LEU A 136 31.94 -6.89 -8.20
N LYS A 137 32.55 -7.26 -9.34
CA LYS A 137 32.23 -8.51 -10.05
C LYS A 137 32.52 -9.76 -9.21
N LYS A 138 33.53 -9.72 -8.34
CA LYS A 138 33.85 -10.83 -7.44
C LYS A 138 32.81 -10.96 -6.34
N HIS A 139 32.39 -9.85 -5.75
CA HIS A 139 31.30 -9.78 -4.76
C HIS A 139 30.00 -10.38 -5.33
N ASP A 140 29.57 -9.96 -6.52
CA ASP A 140 28.31 -10.43 -7.11
C ASP A 140 28.33 -11.91 -7.48
N ARG A 141 29.49 -12.44 -7.88
CA ARG A 141 29.69 -13.88 -8.12
C ARG A 141 29.60 -14.70 -6.84
N VAL A 142 30.11 -14.18 -5.72
CA VAL A 142 30.04 -14.87 -4.42
C VAL A 142 28.60 -14.94 -3.91
N LEU A 143 27.77 -13.92 -4.21
CA LEU A 143 26.40 -13.81 -3.72
C LEU A 143 25.32 -14.39 -4.67
N ARG A 144 25.72 -15.10 -5.74
CA ARG A 144 24.81 -15.73 -6.72
C ARG A 144 23.74 -14.78 -7.27
N GLY A 145 24.07 -13.51 -7.52
CA GLY A 145 23.16 -12.55 -8.16
C GLY A 145 21.93 -12.12 -7.35
N ARG A 146 21.90 -12.33 -6.01
CA ARG A 146 20.74 -11.93 -5.18
C ARG A 146 20.77 -10.47 -4.70
N ARG A 147 21.89 -9.78 -4.86
CA ARG A 147 22.09 -8.36 -4.50
C ARG A 147 23.07 -7.75 -5.49
N GLU A 148 22.58 -6.90 -6.37
CA GLU A 148 23.41 -6.21 -7.36
C GLU A 148 24.07 -5.00 -6.69
N LEU A 149 25.19 -5.24 -5.99
CA LEU A 149 25.94 -4.13 -5.41
C LEU A 149 26.62 -3.31 -6.50
N THR A 150 27.07 -4.00 -7.55
CA THR A 150 27.58 -3.38 -8.79
C THR A 150 26.61 -2.34 -9.33
N ALA A 151 25.31 -2.60 -9.26
CA ALA A 151 24.29 -1.66 -9.69
C ALA A 151 24.33 -0.36 -8.86
N ARG A 152 24.45 -0.44 -7.53
CA ARG A 152 24.49 0.74 -6.67
C ARG A 152 25.69 1.66 -6.89
N TYR A 153 26.86 1.09 -7.22
CA TYR A 153 28.09 1.87 -7.45
C TYR A 153 28.22 2.37 -8.89
N LEU A 154 27.57 1.71 -9.85
CA LEU A 154 27.57 2.11 -11.26
C LEU A 154 26.37 2.96 -11.65
N PHE A 155 25.24 2.90 -10.92
CA PHE A 155 24.00 3.61 -11.24
C PHE A 155 23.70 4.79 -10.34
N ARG A 156 22.93 5.71 -10.91
CA ARG A 156 22.30 6.87 -10.27
C ARG A 156 20.83 6.56 -9.95
N PRO A 157 20.47 5.99 -8.79
CA PRO A 157 19.11 6.19 -8.29
C PRO A 157 18.97 7.66 -7.90
N LEU A 158 17.82 8.28 -8.18
CA LEU A 158 17.50 9.72 -8.08
C LEU A 158 17.91 10.47 -6.77
N HIS A 159 18.47 9.80 -5.78
CA HIS A 159 18.82 10.35 -4.46
C HIS A 159 20.21 10.00 -3.92
N TYR A 160 21.10 9.36 -4.69
CA TYR A 160 22.47 9.05 -4.24
C TYR A 160 23.51 9.46 -5.29
N HIS A 161 24.50 10.27 -4.90
CA HIS A 161 25.69 10.54 -5.71
C HIS A 161 26.58 9.30 -5.67
N SER A 162 27.02 8.80 -6.83
CA SER A 162 27.96 7.67 -6.84
C SER A 162 29.36 8.19 -6.56
N TYR A 163 30.03 7.66 -5.54
CA TYR A 163 31.40 8.06 -5.22
C TYR A 163 32.40 7.72 -6.33
N LEU A 164 32.06 6.86 -7.29
CA LEU A 164 32.92 6.56 -8.44
C LEU A 164 32.74 7.54 -9.62
N GLU A 165 31.72 8.39 -9.60
CA GLU A 165 31.37 9.31 -10.69
C GLU A 165 32.54 10.20 -11.14
N PRO A 166 33.35 10.82 -10.25
CA PRO A 166 34.50 11.62 -10.66
C PRO A 166 35.61 10.83 -11.39
N LEU A 167 35.64 9.50 -11.22
CA LEU A 167 36.62 8.65 -11.90
C LEU A 167 36.12 8.21 -13.29
N TYR A 168 34.80 8.17 -13.51
CA TYR A 168 34.19 7.83 -14.81
C TYR A 168 34.02 9.04 -15.72
N GLU A 169 33.76 10.21 -15.14
CA GLU A 169 33.53 11.47 -15.86
C GLU A 169 34.79 12.36 -15.80
N TYR A 170 35.87 11.92 -16.45
CA TYR A 170 37.17 12.61 -16.48
C TYR A 170 37.22 13.83 -17.42
N SER A 171 36.12 14.58 -17.54
CA SER A 171 35.98 15.76 -18.39
C SER A 171 37.00 16.87 -18.09
N GLY A 172 37.35 17.03 -16.81
CA GLY A 172 38.39 17.96 -16.38
C GLY A 172 39.79 17.52 -16.80
N LEU A 173 40.08 16.22 -16.82
CA LEU A 173 41.36 15.68 -17.28
C LEU A 173 41.49 15.78 -18.81
N ASP A 174 40.39 15.58 -19.55
CA ASP A 174 40.34 15.82 -21.00
C ASP A 174 40.63 17.28 -21.36
N SER A 175 40.12 18.21 -20.54
CA SER A 175 40.41 19.65 -20.70
C SER A 175 41.89 19.95 -20.48
N ILE A 176 42.50 19.36 -19.44
CA ILE A 176 43.94 19.49 -19.16
C ILE A 176 44.78 18.93 -20.31
N ILE A 177 44.46 17.72 -20.81
CA ILE A 177 45.17 17.12 -21.96
C ILE A 177 45.09 18.03 -23.19
N SER A 178 43.93 18.62 -23.47
CA SER A 178 43.77 19.52 -24.61
C SER A 178 44.62 20.79 -24.49
N ILE A 179 44.76 21.34 -23.28
CA ILE A 179 45.57 22.54 -23.04
C ILE A 179 47.06 22.19 -23.15
N VAL A 180 47.49 21.08 -22.53
CA VAL A 180 48.87 20.58 -22.64
C VAL A 180 49.23 20.32 -24.09
N ARG A 181 48.30 19.80 -24.90
CA ARG A 181 48.49 19.61 -26.34
C ARG A 181 48.72 20.90 -27.10
N ASP A 182 47.89 21.91 -26.86
CA ASP A 182 48.05 23.23 -27.50
C ASP A 182 49.39 23.88 -27.11
N LEU A 183 49.80 23.77 -25.84
CA LEU A 183 51.12 24.23 -25.39
C LEU A 183 52.27 23.44 -26.03
N TRP A 184 52.12 22.13 -26.15
CA TRP A 184 53.11 21.24 -26.78
C TRP A 184 53.29 21.55 -28.27
N ASP A 185 52.19 21.71 -29.01
CA ASP A 185 52.20 22.03 -30.43
C ASP A 185 52.84 23.41 -30.71
N ARG A 186 52.70 24.36 -29.77
CA ARG A 186 53.35 25.68 -29.84
C ARG A 186 54.85 25.61 -29.61
N GLU A 187 55.34 24.81 -28.67
CA GLU A 187 56.78 24.62 -28.45
C GLU A 187 57.44 23.85 -29.61
N LEU A 188 56.72 22.90 -30.22
CA LEU A 188 57.20 22.16 -31.39
C LEU A 188 57.47 23.09 -32.61
N GLN A 189 56.68 24.15 -32.78
CA GLN A 189 56.84 25.14 -33.85
C GLN A 189 58.06 26.06 -33.66
N HIS A 190 58.60 26.16 -32.44
CA HIS A 190 59.71 27.04 -32.10
C HIS A 190 61.09 26.33 -32.08
N GLU A 191 61.17 25.06 -32.50
CA GLU A 191 62.40 24.23 -32.56
C GLU A 191 63.17 24.12 -31.22
N THR A 192 62.51 24.34 -30.09
CA THR A 192 63.09 24.32 -28.73
C THR A 192 63.15 22.91 -28.13
N MET A 193 62.45 21.92 -28.70
CA MET A 193 62.29 20.58 -28.14
C MET A 193 63.15 19.50 -28.84
N PRO A 194 63.76 18.54 -28.12
CA PRO A 194 64.50 17.42 -28.71
C PRO A 194 63.59 16.45 -29.50
N ASN A 195 64.04 15.95 -30.66
CA ASN A 195 63.25 15.06 -31.55
C ASN A 195 62.69 13.77 -30.91
N ASP A 196 63.28 13.28 -29.81
CA ASP A 196 62.80 12.06 -29.12
C ASP A 196 61.54 12.29 -28.25
N THR A 197 61.08 13.54 -28.09
CA THR A 197 59.97 13.90 -27.19
C THR A 197 58.57 13.71 -27.78
N GLN A 198 58.43 13.57 -29.11
CA GLN A 198 57.12 13.36 -29.77
C GLN A 198 56.45 12.05 -29.33
N MET A 199 57.24 11.03 -28.98
CA MET A 199 56.76 9.74 -28.45
C MET A 199 56.05 9.87 -27.09
N LEU A 200 56.35 10.92 -26.31
CA LEU A 200 55.77 11.15 -24.99
C LEU A 200 54.30 11.57 -25.09
N MET A 201 54.00 12.52 -26.00
CA MET A 201 52.65 13.01 -26.21
C MET A 201 51.74 11.93 -26.84
N ASP A 202 52.28 11.13 -27.75
CA ASP A 202 51.59 9.95 -28.27
C ASP A 202 51.29 8.91 -27.17
N SER A 203 52.17 8.80 -26.17
CA SER A 203 51.94 7.94 -25.00
C SER A 203 50.80 8.44 -24.12
N VAL A 204 50.70 9.77 -23.90
CA VAL A 204 49.56 10.42 -23.22
C VAL A 204 48.25 10.11 -23.94
N LEU A 205 48.20 10.31 -25.25
CA LEU A 205 46.99 10.07 -26.06
C LEU A 205 46.59 8.59 -26.08
N ASN A 206 47.58 7.68 -26.14
CA ASN A 206 47.34 6.25 -26.05
C ASN A 206 46.81 5.82 -24.67
N ALA A 207 47.32 6.40 -23.59
CA ALA A 207 46.82 6.17 -22.23
C ALA A 207 45.36 6.66 -22.12
N ARG A 208 45.06 7.85 -22.65
CA ARG A 208 43.70 8.41 -22.72
C ARG A 208 42.73 7.49 -23.47
N ASN A 209 43.10 7.03 -24.66
CA ASN A 209 42.22 6.18 -25.48
C ASN A 209 41.88 4.84 -24.80
N LYS A 210 42.84 4.26 -24.07
CA LYS A 210 42.60 3.05 -23.27
C LYS A 210 41.57 3.31 -22.16
N LEU A 211 41.71 4.42 -21.44
CA LEU A 211 40.76 4.82 -20.40
C LEU A 211 39.34 5.01 -20.98
N GLN A 212 39.22 5.65 -22.14
CA GLN A 212 37.93 5.86 -22.81
C GLN A 212 37.22 4.55 -23.15
N SER A 213 37.93 3.59 -23.75
CA SER A 213 37.36 2.27 -24.06
C SER A 213 36.89 1.50 -22.81
N ALA A 214 37.54 1.73 -21.66
CA ALA A 214 37.17 1.13 -20.40
C ALA A 214 35.91 1.77 -19.80
N SER A 215 35.66 3.05 -20.07
CA SER A 215 34.48 3.80 -19.64
C SER A 215 33.23 3.44 -20.46
N ASP A 216 33.33 3.42 -21.79
CA ASP A 216 32.21 3.07 -22.70
C ASP A 216 31.64 1.67 -22.42
N PHE A 217 32.52 0.73 -22.03
CA PHE A 217 32.11 -0.61 -21.61
C PHE A 217 31.26 -0.60 -20.32
N VAL A 218 31.54 0.32 -19.39
CA VAL A 218 30.77 0.45 -18.15
C VAL A 218 29.41 1.05 -18.43
N GLU A 219 29.32 2.07 -19.29
CA GLU A 219 28.04 2.69 -19.69
C GLU A 219 27.12 1.70 -20.43
N THR A 220 27.67 0.88 -21.32
CA THR A 220 26.89 -0.13 -22.05
C THR A 220 26.37 -1.25 -21.14
N LEU A 221 27.20 -1.73 -20.21
CA LEU A 221 26.78 -2.69 -19.18
C LEU A 221 25.70 -2.09 -18.26
N ALA A 222 25.86 -0.81 -17.93
CA ALA A 222 24.91 -0.05 -17.14
C ALA A 222 23.53 0.04 -17.85
N ALA A 223 23.51 0.44 -19.12
CA ALA A 223 22.28 0.52 -19.91
C ALA A 223 21.53 -0.83 -19.98
N GLN A 224 22.26 -1.95 -20.09
CA GLN A 224 21.65 -3.28 -20.17
C GLN A 224 20.93 -3.68 -18.87
N MET A 225 21.52 -3.39 -17.71
CA MET A 225 20.89 -3.70 -16.41
C MET A 225 19.67 -2.79 -16.13
N LEU A 226 19.70 -1.52 -16.56
CA LEU A 226 18.55 -0.62 -16.43
C LEU A 226 17.33 -1.10 -17.21
N LEU A 227 17.53 -1.63 -18.43
CA LEU A 227 16.44 -2.20 -19.22
C LEU A 227 15.80 -3.41 -18.53
N GLU A 228 16.61 -4.23 -17.84
CA GLU A 228 16.14 -5.37 -17.08
C GLU A 228 15.34 -4.93 -15.83
N GLU A 229 15.82 -3.92 -15.09
CA GLU A 229 15.13 -3.37 -13.92
C GLU A 229 13.79 -2.70 -14.26
N VAL A 230 13.74 -1.92 -15.36
CA VAL A 230 12.50 -1.28 -15.86
C VAL A 230 11.47 -2.33 -16.30
N SER A 231 11.90 -3.41 -16.94
CA SER A 231 11.04 -4.52 -17.36
C SER A 231 10.41 -5.25 -16.17
N VAL A 232 11.20 -5.52 -15.12
CA VAL A 232 10.73 -6.18 -13.89
C VAL A 232 9.76 -5.28 -13.11
N LYS A 233 10.09 -3.99 -12.93
CA LYS A 233 9.18 -3.01 -12.29
C LYS A 233 7.87 -2.82 -13.06
N GLY A 234 7.92 -2.83 -14.40
CA GLY A 234 6.75 -2.72 -15.26
C GLY A 234 5.77 -3.90 -15.12
N LYS A 235 6.27 -5.13 -14.98
CA LYS A 235 5.43 -6.32 -14.74
C LYS A 235 4.81 -6.31 -13.34
N SER A 236 5.60 -6.02 -12.30
CA SER A 236 5.12 -5.91 -10.92
C SER A 236 4.05 -4.82 -10.77
N TYR A 237 4.21 -3.67 -11.43
CA TYR A 237 3.21 -2.61 -11.42
C TYR A 237 1.87 -3.04 -12.04
N LYS A 238 1.91 -3.78 -13.17
CA LYS A 238 0.69 -4.30 -13.81
C LYS A 238 -0.02 -5.33 -12.94
N LEU A 239 0.68 -6.28 -12.33
CA LEU A 239 0.07 -7.28 -11.44
C LEU A 239 -0.51 -6.63 -10.17
N ARG A 240 0.19 -5.65 -9.58
CA ARG A 240 -0.32 -4.89 -8.44
C ARG A 240 -1.62 -4.15 -8.77
N ARG A 241 -1.73 -3.60 -9.98
CA ARG A 241 -2.96 -2.94 -10.44
C ARG A 241 -4.14 -3.92 -10.55
N ILE A 242 -3.89 -5.16 -11.00
CA ILE A 242 -4.92 -6.19 -11.06
C ILE A 242 -5.37 -6.60 -9.64
N SER A 243 -4.42 -6.77 -8.72
CA SER A 243 -4.73 -7.09 -7.32
C SER A 243 -5.56 -6.00 -6.63
N ASN A 244 -5.22 -4.72 -6.87
CA ASN A 244 -6.02 -3.58 -6.42
C ASN A 244 -7.44 -3.60 -6.98
N TRP A 245 -7.60 -3.92 -8.27
CA TRP A 245 -8.91 -4.01 -8.90
C TRP A 245 -9.74 -5.18 -8.34
N LEU A 246 -9.12 -6.35 -8.13
CA LEU A 246 -9.76 -7.50 -7.49
C LEU A 246 -10.24 -7.19 -6.06
N ASN A 247 -9.50 -6.36 -5.32
CA ASN A 247 -9.89 -5.91 -3.99
C ASN A 247 -11.14 -5.00 -4.01
N PHE A 248 -11.23 -4.09 -4.99
CA PHE A 248 -12.45 -3.29 -5.18
C PHE A 248 -13.63 -4.15 -5.65
N LEU A 249 -13.38 -5.08 -6.57
CA LEU A 249 -14.39 -6.01 -7.08
C LEU A 249 -14.95 -6.91 -5.96
N SER A 250 -14.11 -7.39 -5.04
CA SER A 250 -14.55 -8.13 -3.84
C SER A 250 -15.66 -7.40 -3.10
N THR A 251 -15.45 -6.10 -2.88
CA THR A 251 -16.36 -5.26 -2.09
C THR A 251 -17.66 -5.00 -2.82
N PHE A 252 -17.57 -4.75 -4.13
CA PHE A 252 -18.75 -4.63 -4.99
C PHE A 252 -19.57 -5.91 -4.96
N LEU A 253 -18.95 -7.07 -5.25
CA LEU A 253 -19.64 -8.36 -5.30
C LEU A 253 -20.27 -8.75 -3.96
N HIS A 254 -19.57 -8.53 -2.84
CA HIS A 254 -20.10 -8.81 -1.51
C HIS A 254 -21.33 -7.95 -1.18
N LEU A 255 -21.32 -6.66 -1.52
CA LEU A 255 -22.49 -5.81 -1.27
C LEU A 255 -23.64 -6.08 -2.26
N THR A 256 -23.32 -6.48 -3.49
CA THR A 256 -24.33 -7.00 -4.42
C THR A 256 -25.01 -8.23 -3.84
N ASP A 257 -24.25 -9.22 -3.38
CA ASP A 257 -24.81 -10.45 -2.81
C ASP A 257 -25.61 -10.19 -1.53
N TYR A 258 -25.06 -9.37 -0.63
CA TYR A 258 -25.73 -9.04 0.63
C TYR A 258 -27.17 -8.54 0.38
N TYR A 259 -27.32 -7.58 -0.53
CA TYR A 259 -28.60 -6.93 -0.83
C TYR A 259 -29.41 -7.59 -1.96
N VAL A 260 -28.87 -8.59 -2.69
CA VAL A 260 -29.61 -9.25 -3.79
C VAL A 260 -30.89 -9.92 -3.30
N VAL A 261 -30.88 -10.37 -2.07
CA VAL A 261 -32.01 -11.09 -1.47
C VAL A 261 -33.00 -10.14 -0.78
N ALA A 262 -32.64 -8.87 -0.56
CA ALA A 262 -33.46 -7.92 0.19
C ALA A 262 -34.90 -7.78 -0.37
N PRO A 263 -35.12 -7.75 -1.70
CA PRO A 263 -36.49 -7.65 -2.24
C PRO A 263 -37.36 -8.89 -2.02
N GLY A 264 -36.77 -10.08 -1.98
CA GLY A 264 -37.50 -11.36 -1.93
C GLY A 264 -37.45 -12.09 -0.59
N CYS A 265 -36.70 -11.60 0.40
CA CYS A 265 -36.50 -12.30 1.67
C CYS A 265 -37.79 -12.51 2.49
N GLY A 266 -38.72 -11.55 2.46
CA GLY A 266 -40.01 -11.66 3.14
C GLY A 266 -40.88 -12.75 2.51
N SER A 267 -41.05 -12.69 1.19
CA SER A 267 -41.76 -13.71 0.39
C SER A 267 -41.12 -15.09 0.52
N TYR A 268 -39.79 -15.16 0.58
CA TYR A 268 -39.11 -16.44 0.81
C TYR A 268 -39.35 -16.98 2.21
N ALA A 269 -39.41 -16.13 3.24
CA ALA A 269 -39.73 -16.54 4.60
C ALA A 269 -41.15 -17.14 4.69
N THR A 270 -42.13 -16.55 4.02
CA THR A 270 -43.51 -17.07 3.99
C THR A 270 -43.62 -18.39 3.23
N LEU A 271 -42.87 -18.57 2.15
CA LEU A 271 -42.77 -19.85 1.44
C LEU A 271 -42.21 -20.99 2.33
N MET A 272 -41.37 -20.65 3.33
CA MET A 272 -40.87 -21.62 4.33
C MET A 272 -41.81 -21.81 5.53
N GLY A 273 -43.01 -21.21 5.52
CA GLY A 273 -43.95 -21.25 6.64
C GLY A 273 -43.61 -20.31 7.81
N GLY A 274 -42.71 -19.34 7.59
CA GLY A 274 -42.42 -18.25 8.51
C GLY A 274 -43.29 -17.01 8.28
N ASP A 275 -43.09 -15.98 9.10
CA ASP A 275 -43.72 -14.68 8.92
C ASP A 275 -42.82 -13.71 8.12
N GLU A 276 -43.41 -12.76 7.40
CA GLU A 276 -42.65 -11.76 6.62
C GLU A 276 -41.76 -10.88 7.51
N SER A 277 -42.12 -10.72 8.79
CA SER A 277 -41.31 -9.99 9.78
C SER A 277 -39.91 -10.60 10.00
N LEU A 278 -39.70 -11.87 9.64
CA LEU A 278 -38.41 -12.56 9.76
C LEU A 278 -37.43 -12.15 8.65
N ALA A 279 -37.86 -11.37 7.66
CA ALA A 279 -37.01 -10.77 6.62
C ALA A 279 -35.79 -10.06 7.22
N GLY A 280 -36.01 -9.26 8.27
CA GLY A 280 -34.94 -8.56 8.98
C GLY A 280 -33.90 -9.53 9.53
N LEU A 281 -34.35 -10.57 10.24
CA LEU A 281 -33.45 -11.58 10.79
C LEU A 281 -32.68 -12.33 9.71
N ILE A 282 -33.31 -12.69 8.58
CA ILE A 282 -32.64 -13.36 7.45
C ILE A 282 -31.50 -12.49 6.90
N ILE A 283 -31.75 -11.20 6.66
CA ILE A 283 -30.72 -10.25 6.21
C ILE A 283 -29.63 -10.09 7.28
N GLY A 284 -30.04 -9.93 8.54
CA GLY A 284 -29.15 -9.69 9.68
C GLY A 284 -28.20 -10.83 10.02
N MET A 285 -28.54 -12.09 9.70
CA MET A 285 -27.64 -13.22 9.93
C MET A 285 -26.29 -13.04 9.21
N ASN A 286 -26.27 -12.37 8.06
CA ASN A 286 -25.02 -12.06 7.35
C ASN A 286 -24.18 -11.04 8.17
N SER A 287 -24.80 -9.97 8.65
CA SER A 287 -24.14 -8.95 9.49
C SER A 287 -23.62 -9.52 10.82
N VAL A 288 -24.37 -10.43 11.45
CA VAL A 288 -23.94 -11.11 12.69
C VAL A 288 -22.70 -11.98 12.45
N ALA A 289 -22.67 -12.77 11.37
CA ALA A 289 -21.48 -13.54 11.01
C ALA A 289 -20.30 -12.63 10.63
N ALA A 290 -20.58 -11.51 9.96
CA ALA A 290 -19.57 -10.55 9.56
C ALA A 290 -18.82 -9.96 10.77
N LEU A 291 -19.47 -9.70 11.91
CA LEU A 291 -18.82 -9.27 13.15
C LEU A 291 -17.77 -10.26 13.68
N VAL A 292 -18.00 -11.55 13.46
CA VAL A 292 -17.06 -12.59 13.87
C VAL A 292 -15.94 -12.74 12.84
N SER A 293 -16.30 -12.72 11.55
CA SER A 293 -15.34 -12.92 10.45
C SER A 293 -14.34 -11.79 10.33
N THR A 294 -14.74 -10.54 10.58
CA THR A 294 -13.86 -9.35 10.58
C THR A 294 -12.71 -9.48 11.58
N LEU A 295 -12.95 -10.01 12.78
CA LEU A 295 -11.90 -10.27 13.77
C LEU A 295 -10.93 -11.36 13.30
N ILE A 296 -11.46 -12.46 12.75
CA ILE A 296 -10.66 -13.58 12.24
C ILE A 296 -9.77 -13.10 11.09
N TYR A 297 -10.34 -12.39 10.12
CA TYR A 297 -9.60 -11.89 8.96
C TYR A 297 -8.62 -10.79 9.32
N SER A 298 -8.92 -9.94 10.30
CA SER A 298 -7.93 -8.98 10.79
C SER A 298 -6.70 -9.65 11.41
N TYR A 299 -6.89 -10.79 12.07
CA TYR A 299 -5.77 -11.57 12.57
C TYR A 299 -5.00 -12.22 11.41
N TRP A 300 -5.70 -12.91 10.52
CA TRP A 300 -5.07 -13.64 9.42
C TRP A 300 -4.31 -12.72 8.45
N THR A 301 -4.84 -11.52 8.19
CA THR A 301 -4.23 -10.52 7.30
C THR A 301 -2.92 -9.92 7.83
N SER A 302 -2.53 -10.18 9.08
CA SER A 302 -1.18 -9.82 9.51
C SER A 302 -0.09 -10.67 8.84
N TRP A 303 -0.44 -11.80 8.21
CA TRP A 303 0.51 -12.72 7.62
C TRP A 303 0.27 -13.01 6.14
N SER A 304 -0.99 -12.99 5.67
CA SER A 304 -1.32 -13.24 4.27
C SER A 304 -2.64 -12.57 3.92
N TYR A 305 -2.72 -11.99 2.73
CA TYR A 305 -3.96 -11.43 2.19
C TYR A 305 -4.70 -12.43 1.31
N ARG A 306 -3.95 -13.26 0.57
CA ARG A 306 -4.52 -14.19 -0.41
C ARG A 306 -5.34 -15.29 0.24
N GLY A 307 -4.84 -15.89 1.33
CA GLY A 307 -5.53 -16.95 2.06
C GLY A 307 -6.93 -16.54 2.57
N PRO A 308 -7.05 -15.48 3.38
CA PRO A 308 -8.35 -15.06 3.90
C PRO A 308 -9.32 -14.57 2.80
N LEU A 309 -8.85 -13.97 1.69
CA LEU A 309 -9.70 -13.63 0.54
C LEU A 309 -10.31 -14.87 -0.14
N ILE A 310 -9.51 -15.92 -0.33
CA ILE A 310 -9.98 -17.20 -0.88
C ILE A 310 -10.99 -17.84 0.07
N CYS A 311 -10.70 -17.84 1.37
CA CYS A 311 -11.61 -18.38 2.38
C CYS A 311 -12.96 -17.64 2.40
N ALA A 312 -12.94 -16.30 2.40
CA ALA A 312 -14.15 -15.49 2.34
C ALA A 312 -14.97 -15.79 1.07
N THR A 313 -14.31 -15.85 -0.09
CA THR A 313 -14.96 -16.17 -1.37
C THR A 313 -15.60 -17.58 -1.35
N PHE A 314 -14.93 -18.55 -0.72
CA PHE A 314 -15.46 -19.91 -0.60
C PHE A 314 -16.69 -19.97 0.33
N CYS A 315 -16.65 -19.29 1.48
CA CYS A 315 -17.79 -19.15 2.37
C CYS A 315 -18.99 -18.51 1.65
N GLN A 316 -18.74 -17.51 0.83
CA GLN A 316 -19.77 -16.85 0.03
C GLN A 316 -20.47 -17.81 -0.94
N ILE A 317 -19.70 -18.58 -1.74
CA ILE A 317 -20.25 -19.60 -2.65
C ILE A 317 -21.10 -20.62 -1.89
N ILE A 318 -20.59 -21.13 -0.77
CA ILE A 318 -21.32 -22.11 0.06
C ILE A 318 -22.61 -21.49 0.61
N GLY A 319 -22.55 -20.27 1.13
CA GLY A 319 -23.70 -19.57 1.69
C GLY A 319 -24.81 -19.39 0.66
N ASP A 320 -24.46 -18.95 -0.56
CA ASP A 320 -25.40 -18.72 -1.66
C ASP A 320 -26.05 -20.03 -2.12
N VAL A 321 -25.26 -21.11 -2.23
CA VAL A 321 -25.78 -22.44 -2.58
C VAL A 321 -26.72 -22.99 -1.50
N ILE A 322 -26.37 -22.85 -0.22
CA ILE A 322 -27.22 -23.29 0.89
C ILE A 322 -28.53 -22.48 0.91
N TYR A 323 -28.45 -21.16 0.74
CA TYR A 323 -29.63 -20.30 0.65
C TYR A 323 -30.56 -20.74 -0.49
N ALA A 324 -29.97 -21.00 -1.67
CA ALA A 324 -30.73 -21.34 -2.86
C ALA A 324 -31.38 -22.74 -2.78
N LEU A 325 -30.68 -23.70 -2.14
CA LEU A 325 -31.17 -25.06 -1.92
C LEU A 325 -32.14 -25.19 -0.74
N ALA A 326 -32.37 -24.12 0.03
CA ALA A 326 -33.20 -24.19 1.23
C ALA A 326 -34.65 -24.64 0.93
N LEU A 327 -35.21 -24.20 -0.21
CA LEU A 327 -36.56 -24.58 -0.62
C LEU A 327 -36.62 -26.03 -1.14
N PRO A 328 -35.75 -26.47 -2.09
CA PRO A 328 -35.69 -27.86 -2.56
C PRO A 328 -35.47 -28.91 -1.46
N LEU A 329 -34.72 -28.58 -0.41
CA LEU A 329 -34.31 -29.52 0.65
C LEU A 329 -35.34 -29.69 1.77
N GLY A 330 -36.58 -29.22 1.58
CA GLY A 330 -37.66 -29.39 2.55
C GLY A 330 -38.12 -28.10 3.23
N GLY A 331 -37.72 -26.94 2.73
CA GLY A 331 -38.33 -25.66 3.07
C GLY A 331 -38.08 -25.16 4.50
N SER A 332 -36.83 -25.23 4.99
CA SER A 332 -36.51 -24.83 6.37
C SER A 332 -35.97 -23.41 6.45
N LEU A 333 -36.63 -22.56 7.26
CA LEU A 333 -36.16 -21.21 7.58
C LEU A 333 -34.75 -21.22 8.22
N GLN A 334 -34.43 -22.25 9.01
CA GLN A 334 -33.10 -22.37 9.62
C GLN A 334 -32.00 -22.54 8.55
N LEU A 335 -32.31 -23.21 7.45
CA LEU A 335 -31.37 -23.43 6.35
C LEU A 335 -31.14 -22.12 5.56
N VAL A 336 -32.19 -21.32 5.38
CA VAL A 336 -32.09 -19.96 4.83
C VAL A 336 -31.17 -19.08 5.69
N MET A 337 -31.42 -19.08 7.00
CA MET A 337 -30.60 -18.33 7.97
C MET A 337 -29.15 -18.84 8.01
N LEU A 338 -28.93 -20.15 7.93
CA LEU A 338 -27.60 -20.75 7.89
C LEU A 338 -26.84 -20.35 6.62
N GLY A 339 -27.50 -20.35 5.45
CA GLY A 339 -26.91 -19.86 4.20
C GLY A 339 -26.45 -18.41 4.32
N ARG A 340 -27.29 -17.54 4.90
CA ARG A 340 -26.93 -16.13 5.14
C ARG A 340 -25.81 -15.95 6.16
N PHE A 341 -25.82 -16.74 7.23
CA PHE A 341 -24.76 -16.74 8.24
C PHE A 341 -23.41 -17.15 7.62
N ILE A 342 -23.37 -18.21 6.81
CA ILE A 342 -22.14 -18.64 6.14
C ILE A 342 -21.70 -17.60 5.09
N SER A 343 -22.64 -17.01 4.34
CA SER A 343 -22.37 -15.89 3.43
C SER A 343 -21.77 -14.67 4.16
N GLY A 344 -22.13 -14.43 5.44
CA GLY A 344 -21.51 -13.38 6.25
C GLY A 344 -20.04 -13.63 6.63
N PHE A 345 -19.60 -14.89 6.69
CA PHE A 345 -18.16 -15.19 6.70
C PHE A 345 -17.48 -14.79 5.39
N GLY A 346 -18.21 -14.62 4.29
CA GLY A 346 -17.70 -14.03 3.05
C GLY A 346 -17.37 -12.53 3.11
N SER A 347 -17.67 -11.85 4.22
CA SER A 347 -17.37 -10.42 4.38
C SER A 347 -15.88 -10.13 4.54
N ALA A 348 -15.21 -9.89 3.41
CA ALA A 348 -13.81 -9.46 3.38
C ALA A 348 -13.63 -7.94 3.59
N ARG A 349 -14.62 -7.20 4.10
CA ARG A 349 -14.57 -5.72 4.09
C ARG A 349 -13.44 -5.14 4.93
N ALA A 350 -13.24 -5.65 6.15
CA ALA A 350 -12.14 -5.21 7.01
C ALA A 350 -10.78 -5.52 6.38
N LEU A 351 -10.65 -6.71 5.77
CA LEU A 351 -9.49 -7.13 5.00
C LEU A 351 -9.21 -6.17 3.84
N ASN A 352 -10.23 -5.87 3.03
CA ASN A 352 -10.08 -5.04 1.84
C ASN A 352 -9.67 -3.60 2.16
N ARG A 353 -10.17 -3.05 3.29
CA ARG A 353 -9.76 -1.74 3.80
C ARG A 353 -8.31 -1.75 4.29
N ARG A 354 -7.91 -2.81 5.00
CA ARG A 354 -6.52 -2.97 5.45
C ARG A 354 -5.57 -3.11 4.28
N TYR A 355 -5.94 -3.88 3.25
CA TYR A 355 -5.17 -4.01 2.02
C TYR A 355 -4.92 -2.66 1.36
N ILE A 356 -5.93 -1.77 1.32
CA ILE A 356 -5.76 -0.39 0.80
C ILE A 356 -4.77 0.40 1.66
N ALA A 357 -4.92 0.32 2.98
CA ALA A 357 -4.05 1.01 3.93
C ALA A 357 -2.59 0.54 3.87
N ASP A 358 -2.34 -0.73 3.53
CA ASP A 358 -0.99 -1.29 3.48
C ASP A 358 -0.36 -1.15 2.08
N THR A 359 -1.14 -1.23 0.99
CA THR A 359 -0.62 -1.28 -0.40
C THR A 359 -0.49 0.09 -1.06
N PHE A 360 -1.40 1.03 -0.77
CA PHE A 360 -1.40 2.34 -1.43
C PHE A 360 -0.48 3.33 -0.72
N SER A 361 0.16 4.20 -1.50
CA SER A 361 0.94 5.31 -0.97
C SER A 361 0.05 6.32 -0.23
N SER A 362 0.60 7.08 0.70
CA SER A 362 -0.17 8.03 1.52
C SER A 362 -0.99 9.03 0.69
N HIS A 363 -0.49 9.43 -0.48
CA HIS A 363 -1.17 10.35 -1.40
C HIS A 363 -2.33 9.67 -2.17
N GLU A 364 -2.23 8.37 -2.46
CA GLU A 364 -3.23 7.62 -3.23
C GLU A 364 -4.33 6.98 -2.36
N ARG A 365 -4.07 6.80 -1.06
CA ARG A 365 -5.00 6.14 -0.11
C ARG A 365 -6.39 6.77 -0.07
N THR A 366 -6.47 8.10 -0.13
CA THR A 366 -7.76 8.81 -0.11
C THR A 366 -8.59 8.47 -1.34
N SER A 367 -7.98 8.51 -2.53
CA SER A 367 -8.63 8.15 -3.80
C SER A 367 -9.01 6.67 -3.86
N ALA A 368 -8.13 5.78 -3.39
CA ALA A 368 -8.40 4.34 -3.30
C ALA A 368 -9.55 4.03 -2.33
N SER A 369 -9.61 4.71 -1.18
CA SER A 369 -10.69 4.58 -0.21
C SER A 369 -12.02 5.10 -0.76
N ALA A 370 -12.00 6.21 -1.50
CA ALA A 370 -13.19 6.72 -2.20
C ALA A 370 -13.68 5.73 -3.26
N THR A 371 -12.77 5.13 -4.04
CA THR A 371 -13.10 4.09 -5.03
C THR A 371 -13.71 2.87 -4.36
N PHE A 372 -13.17 2.43 -3.23
CA PHE A 372 -13.71 1.33 -2.42
C PHE A 372 -15.13 1.60 -1.92
N VAL A 373 -15.39 2.80 -1.39
CA VAL A 373 -16.72 3.19 -0.91
C VAL A 373 -17.70 3.24 -2.08
N THR A 374 -17.29 3.80 -3.22
CA THR A 374 -18.10 3.87 -4.44
C THR A 374 -18.44 2.49 -4.98
N ALA A 375 -17.46 1.59 -5.04
CA ALA A 375 -17.69 0.19 -5.43
C ALA A 375 -18.70 -0.49 -4.51
N GLY A 376 -18.64 -0.21 -3.20
CA GLY A 376 -19.64 -0.73 -2.27
C GLY A 376 -21.04 -0.17 -2.49
N ALA A 377 -21.17 1.14 -2.70
CA ALA A 377 -22.47 1.77 -2.99
C ALA A 377 -23.11 1.24 -4.28
N LEU A 378 -22.31 1.06 -5.32
CA LEU A 378 -22.75 0.43 -6.57
C LEU A 378 -23.20 -1.01 -6.34
N GLY A 379 -22.51 -1.76 -5.49
CA GLY A 379 -22.91 -3.13 -5.11
C GLY A 379 -24.27 -3.16 -4.40
N THR A 380 -24.48 -2.29 -3.41
CA THR A 380 -25.78 -2.14 -2.72
C THR A 380 -26.92 -1.83 -3.68
N SER A 381 -26.65 -1.15 -4.80
CA SER A 381 -27.65 -0.84 -5.83
C SER A 381 -27.85 -2.00 -6.80
N ALA A 382 -26.76 -2.66 -7.19
CA ALA A 382 -26.74 -3.74 -8.17
C ALA A 382 -27.48 -5.00 -7.69
N GLY A 383 -27.42 -5.30 -6.39
CA GLY A 383 -28.11 -6.46 -5.81
C GLY A 383 -29.63 -6.43 -6.05
N PRO A 384 -30.35 -5.43 -5.51
CA PRO A 384 -31.79 -5.30 -5.72
C PRO A 384 -32.17 -5.15 -7.20
N LEU A 385 -31.31 -4.51 -8.01
CA LEU A 385 -31.52 -4.41 -9.46
C LEU A 385 -31.47 -5.79 -10.15
N LEU A 386 -30.52 -6.63 -9.77
CA LEU A 386 -30.41 -8.01 -10.28
C LEU A 386 -31.65 -8.82 -9.89
N ALA A 387 -32.10 -8.72 -8.64
CA ALA A 387 -33.30 -9.39 -8.17
C ALA A 387 -34.58 -8.92 -8.91
N ALA A 388 -34.74 -7.61 -9.09
CA ALA A 388 -35.85 -7.05 -9.86
C ALA A 388 -35.82 -7.47 -11.34
N GLY A 389 -34.63 -7.53 -11.94
CA GLY A 389 -34.45 -8.03 -13.30
C GLY A 389 -34.85 -9.51 -13.43
N LEU A 390 -34.47 -10.34 -12.47
CA LEU A 390 -34.85 -11.76 -12.45
C LEU A 390 -36.35 -11.96 -12.23
N TYR A 391 -36.98 -11.12 -11.41
CA TYR A 391 -38.44 -11.10 -11.25
C TYR A 391 -39.16 -10.90 -12.60
N MET A 392 -38.63 -10.05 -13.47
CA MET A 392 -39.21 -9.81 -14.81
C MET A 392 -38.87 -10.88 -15.85
N LEU A 393 -37.70 -11.52 -15.72
CA LEU A 393 -37.17 -12.43 -16.74
C LEU A 393 -37.60 -13.89 -16.56
N ILE A 394 -37.97 -14.31 -15.35
CA ILE A 394 -38.35 -15.70 -15.06
C ILE A 394 -39.86 -15.88 -15.37
N PRO A 395 -40.23 -16.62 -16.44
CA PRO A 395 -41.63 -16.90 -16.75
C PRO A 395 -42.24 -17.82 -15.69
N ASP A 396 -43.54 -17.69 -15.44
CA ASP A 396 -44.25 -18.55 -14.48
C ASP A 396 -44.13 -20.05 -14.81
N GLU A 397 -44.03 -20.40 -16.11
CA GLU A 397 -43.88 -21.77 -16.61
C GLU A 397 -42.51 -22.40 -16.28
N ALA A 398 -41.49 -21.59 -16.02
CA ALA A 398 -40.13 -22.05 -15.70
C ALA A 398 -39.87 -22.19 -14.19
N LYS A 399 -40.87 -21.85 -13.35
CA LYS A 399 -40.73 -21.88 -11.89
C LYS A 399 -40.64 -23.31 -11.39
N THR A 400 -39.52 -23.64 -10.77
CA THR A 400 -39.31 -24.92 -10.07
C THR A 400 -38.83 -24.64 -8.65
N PRO A 401 -38.89 -25.59 -7.71
CA PRO A 401 -38.33 -25.40 -6.38
C PRO A 401 -36.84 -24.98 -6.41
N PHE A 402 -36.10 -25.41 -7.44
CA PHE A 402 -34.69 -25.05 -7.65
C PHE A 402 -34.49 -23.69 -8.31
N TRP A 403 -35.50 -23.18 -9.02
CA TRP A 403 -35.42 -21.96 -9.82
C TRP A 403 -36.71 -21.14 -9.64
N LEU A 404 -36.68 -20.28 -8.63
CA LEU A 404 -37.73 -19.35 -8.22
C LEU A 404 -37.13 -17.94 -8.14
N VAL A 405 -37.99 -16.92 -8.11
CA VAL A 405 -37.52 -15.52 -8.12
C VAL A 405 -36.73 -15.18 -6.87
N GLU A 406 -37.02 -15.87 -5.77
CA GLU A 406 -36.49 -15.67 -4.43
C GLU A 406 -35.12 -16.35 -4.24
N ASN A 407 -34.83 -17.43 -4.98
CA ASN A 407 -33.57 -18.18 -4.87
C ASN A 407 -32.66 -18.12 -6.10
N ALA A 408 -33.18 -17.80 -7.29
CA ALA A 408 -32.42 -17.62 -8.52
C ALA A 408 -31.27 -16.59 -8.42
N PRO A 409 -31.42 -15.45 -7.70
CA PRO A 409 -30.33 -14.49 -7.59
C PRO A 409 -29.08 -15.08 -6.92
N CYS A 410 -29.25 -15.94 -5.91
CA CYS A 410 -28.14 -16.62 -5.24
C CYS A 410 -27.45 -17.66 -6.14
N TRP A 411 -28.18 -18.34 -7.04
CA TRP A 411 -27.53 -19.20 -8.03
C TRP A 411 -26.61 -18.43 -8.97
N ILE A 412 -27.07 -17.25 -9.42
CA ILE A 412 -26.27 -16.37 -10.28
C ILE A 412 -25.05 -15.85 -9.52
N MET A 413 -25.23 -15.40 -8.28
CA MET A 413 -24.13 -14.92 -7.45
C MET A 413 -23.12 -16.03 -7.15
N ALA A 414 -23.55 -17.28 -6.90
CA ALA A 414 -22.65 -18.41 -6.72
C ALA A 414 -21.74 -18.65 -7.95
N VAL A 415 -22.27 -18.50 -9.17
CA VAL A 415 -21.48 -18.58 -10.40
C VAL A 415 -20.49 -17.41 -10.52
N VAL A 416 -20.95 -16.19 -10.24
CA VAL A 416 -20.10 -14.99 -10.25
C VAL A 416 -18.95 -15.12 -9.25
N TRP A 417 -19.24 -15.64 -8.05
CA TRP A 417 -18.22 -15.89 -7.04
C TRP A 417 -17.26 -17.03 -7.42
N CYS A 418 -17.72 -18.06 -8.11
CA CYS A 418 -16.83 -19.07 -8.70
C CYS A 418 -15.85 -18.44 -9.70
N VAL A 419 -16.33 -17.55 -10.58
CA VAL A 419 -15.46 -16.82 -11.52
C VAL A 419 -14.48 -15.93 -10.75
N TYR A 420 -14.95 -15.20 -9.75
CA TYR A 420 -14.09 -14.36 -8.92
C TYR A 420 -13.02 -15.16 -8.16
N LEU A 421 -13.36 -16.36 -7.67
CA LEU A 421 -12.42 -17.28 -7.04
C LEU A 421 -11.29 -17.68 -7.99
N MET A 422 -11.62 -18.02 -9.24
CA MET A 422 -10.62 -18.32 -10.26
C MET A 422 -9.70 -17.12 -10.53
N LEU A 423 -10.28 -15.91 -10.60
CA LEU A 423 -9.52 -14.68 -10.80
C LEU A 423 -8.55 -14.39 -9.64
N ILE A 424 -8.97 -14.57 -8.38
CA ILE A 424 -8.07 -14.43 -7.22
C ILE A 424 -6.93 -15.45 -7.31
N ILE A 425 -7.24 -16.72 -7.55
CA ILE A 425 -6.22 -17.78 -7.57
C ILE A 425 -5.19 -17.51 -8.67
N GLN A 426 -5.60 -17.02 -9.84
CA GLN A 426 -4.68 -16.80 -10.95
C GLN A 426 -3.91 -15.48 -10.87
N TYR A 427 -4.57 -14.39 -10.49
CA TYR A 427 -4.04 -13.03 -10.69
C TYR A 427 -3.75 -12.24 -9.41
N PHE A 428 -4.19 -12.69 -8.24
CA PHE A 428 -3.94 -11.96 -6.99
C PHE A 428 -2.52 -12.22 -6.48
N GLU A 429 -1.72 -11.17 -6.42
CA GLU A 429 -0.35 -11.19 -5.93
C GLU A 429 -0.25 -10.48 -4.58
N GLU A 430 0.52 -11.06 -3.65
CA GLU A 430 0.66 -10.51 -2.30
C GLU A 430 1.59 -9.30 -2.28
N PRO A 431 1.33 -8.29 -1.43
CA PRO A 431 2.22 -7.13 -1.32
C PRO A 431 3.59 -7.49 -0.71
N ASP A 432 4.67 -6.93 -1.28
CA ASP A 432 6.08 -7.24 -0.90
C ASP A 432 6.41 -6.98 0.59
N HIS A 433 5.75 -6.02 1.23
CA HIS A 433 6.03 -5.59 2.60
C HIS A 433 5.58 -6.58 3.69
N LEU A 434 4.78 -7.61 3.36
CA LEU A 434 4.52 -8.70 4.31
C LEU A 434 5.74 -9.60 4.50
N HIS A 435 6.56 -9.80 3.46
CA HIS A 435 7.75 -10.64 3.56
C HIS A 435 8.82 -10.03 4.49
N GLU A 436 8.95 -8.71 4.56
CA GLU A 436 9.80 -8.03 5.55
C GLU A 436 9.27 -8.16 6.99
N ASN A 437 7.96 -8.04 7.19
CA ASN A 437 7.37 -8.19 8.53
C ASN A 437 7.37 -9.63 9.04
N ILE A 438 7.27 -10.64 8.16
CA ILE A 438 7.38 -12.06 8.55
C ILE A 438 8.85 -12.42 8.89
N THR A 439 9.81 -11.89 8.13
CA THR A 439 11.24 -12.10 8.40
C THR A 439 11.72 -11.35 9.64
N ASN A 440 11.18 -10.16 9.92
CA ASN A 440 11.50 -9.37 11.13
C ASN A 440 10.66 -9.78 12.35
N GLY A 441 9.42 -10.23 12.17
CA GLY A 441 8.52 -10.66 13.25
C GLY A 441 8.95 -11.96 13.93
N SER A 442 9.66 -12.85 13.22
CA SER A 442 10.28 -14.04 13.82
C SER A 442 11.49 -13.73 14.70
N ASN A 443 12.09 -12.54 14.59
CA ASN A 443 13.21 -12.09 15.44
C ASN A 443 12.76 -11.36 16.70
N LYS A 444 11.45 -11.09 16.88
CA LYS A 444 10.93 -10.19 17.92
C LYS A 444 10.59 -10.86 19.26
N LYS A 445 11.29 -11.96 19.60
CA LYS A 445 11.21 -12.58 20.93
C LYS A 445 12.46 -12.41 21.80
N ASP A 446 13.60 -12.01 21.25
CA ASP A 446 14.84 -11.82 22.02
C ASP A 446 15.58 -10.56 21.54
N THR A 447 15.10 -9.37 21.87
CA THR A 447 15.92 -8.13 21.90
C THR A 447 15.13 -7.02 22.57
N THR A 448 15.01 -7.12 23.88
CA THR A 448 14.94 -5.94 24.74
C THR A 448 16.39 -5.48 24.94
N GLU A 449 16.63 -4.17 24.86
CA GLU A 449 17.92 -3.51 25.10
C GLU A 449 18.93 -3.56 23.94
N LEU A 450 18.91 -2.55 23.08
CA LEU A 450 19.99 -1.54 22.96
C LEU A 450 19.78 -0.67 21.71
N GLN A 451 19.56 0.62 22.01
CA GLN A 451 19.93 1.82 21.24
C GLN A 451 19.07 2.28 20.06
N ASP A 452 18.21 3.24 20.42
CA ASP A 452 18.14 4.56 19.81
C ASP A 452 19.42 5.01 19.07
N HIS A 453 19.22 5.38 17.80
CA HIS A 453 19.80 6.50 17.05
C HIS A 453 20.01 6.08 15.59
N VAL A 454 19.06 6.40 14.71
CA VAL A 454 19.22 7.30 13.55
C VAL A 454 17.81 7.63 13.07
N ASN A 455 17.35 8.83 13.42
CA ASN A 455 16.19 9.48 12.84
C ASN A 455 16.73 10.74 12.14
N GLU A 456 16.87 10.70 10.82
CA GLU A 456 17.03 11.83 9.90
C GLU A 456 16.44 11.35 8.56
N LYS A 457 15.59 12.06 7.82
CA LYS A 457 15.07 13.43 7.88
C LYS A 457 13.77 13.44 7.06
N SER A 458 12.72 14.07 7.58
CA SER A 458 11.70 14.73 6.76
C SER A 458 11.76 16.22 7.06
N SER A 459 11.64 17.03 6.01
CA SER A 459 11.49 18.49 5.94
C SER A 459 12.76 19.30 5.64
N LEU A 460 12.72 19.98 4.49
CA LEU A 460 13.46 21.19 4.19
C LEU A 460 12.53 22.37 4.48
N LEU A 461 13.09 23.40 5.14
CA LEU A 461 12.56 24.74 5.46
C LEU A 461 11.54 24.74 6.63
N SER A 462 11.79 25.34 7.79
CA SER A 462 12.39 26.67 8.03
C SER A 462 13.09 26.77 9.40
N ASN A 463 14.21 27.49 9.43
CA ASN A 463 14.98 27.86 10.62
C ASN A 463 14.20 28.89 11.47
N GLN A 464 14.13 28.70 12.79
CA GLN A 464 14.62 29.69 13.78
C GLN A 464 14.62 29.13 15.21
N THR A 465 15.84 29.01 15.72
CA THR A 465 16.29 29.26 17.11
C THR A 465 15.75 28.37 18.23
N GLU A 466 16.57 27.38 18.59
CA GLU A 466 16.53 26.66 19.86
C GLU A 466 16.69 27.62 21.06
N LEU A 467 15.82 27.46 22.06
CA LEU A 467 16.11 27.72 23.46
C LEU A 467 15.54 26.55 24.26
N SER A 468 16.43 25.64 24.63
CA SER A 468 16.17 24.49 25.49
C SER A 468 16.00 24.94 26.94
N PHE A 469 14.97 24.44 27.63
CA PHE A 469 15.09 23.85 28.97
C PHE A 469 13.74 23.28 29.43
N GLY A 470 13.77 22.07 29.99
CA GLY A 470 12.69 21.56 30.85
C GLY A 470 12.21 20.15 30.54
N SER A 471 12.99 19.16 30.95
CA SER A 471 12.60 17.75 31.01
C SER A 471 11.40 17.51 31.94
N SER A 472 10.31 16.92 31.42
CA SER A 472 9.32 16.22 32.25
C SER A 472 8.64 15.08 31.49
N SER A 473 8.82 13.89 32.07
CA SER A 473 7.95 12.69 32.04
C SER A 473 7.66 11.99 30.71
N SER A 474 8.00 10.69 30.70
CA SER A 474 7.45 9.63 29.86
C SER A 474 5.96 9.83 29.58
N MET A 475 5.61 10.00 28.31
CA MET A 475 4.24 10.20 27.85
C MET A 475 3.47 8.87 27.96
N ASP A 476 2.71 8.71 29.06
CA ASP A 476 1.67 7.69 29.17
C ASP A 476 0.69 7.87 28.00
N SER A 477 0.62 6.88 27.10
CA SER A 477 -0.29 6.93 25.96
C SER A 477 -1.73 6.78 26.45
N LYS A 478 -2.50 7.88 26.40
CA LYS A 478 -3.92 7.88 26.75
C LYS A 478 -4.69 6.81 25.95
N PRO A 479 -5.51 5.96 26.59
CA PRO A 479 -6.28 4.94 25.89
C PRO A 479 -7.35 5.53 24.95
N LEU A 480 -7.72 4.79 23.90
CA LEU A 480 -8.55 5.28 22.79
C LEU A 480 -9.94 5.78 23.24
N TRP A 481 -10.52 5.19 24.28
CA TRP A 481 -11.82 5.62 24.82
C TRP A 481 -11.79 7.00 25.49
N GLN A 482 -10.60 7.52 25.85
CA GLN A 482 -10.45 8.90 26.34
C GLN A 482 -10.51 9.93 25.20
N ASN A 483 -10.36 9.50 23.95
CA ASN A 483 -10.54 10.38 22.80
C ASN A 483 -12.04 10.49 22.47
N VAL A 484 -12.67 11.51 23.03
CA VAL A 484 -14.10 11.79 22.89
C VAL A 484 -14.51 11.89 21.42
N ALA A 485 -13.71 12.55 20.57
CA ALA A 485 -14.00 12.69 19.14
C ALA A 485 -14.09 11.33 18.45
N VAL A 486 -13.14 10.42 18.73
CA VAL A 486 -13.13 9.07 18.13
C VAL A 486 -14.34 8.25 18.61
N MET A 487 -14.63 8.26 19.91
CA MET A 487 -15.80 7.54 20.45
C MET A 487 -17.12 8.07 19.88
N LEU A 488 -17.23 9.39 19.75
CA LEU A 488 -18.40 10.02 19.17
C LEU A 488 -18.57 9.65 17.69
N THR A 489 -17.49 9.67 16.91
CA THR A 489 -17.57 9.22 15.50
C THR A 489 -17.98 7.75 15.37
N PHE A 490 -17.58 6.86 16.29
CA PHE A 490 -18.08 5.48 16.30
C PHE A 490 -19.56 5.41 16.64
N LEU A 491 -20.04 6.18 17.62
CA LEU A 491 -21.46 6.25 17.95
C LEU A 491 -22.30 6.74 16.75
N ILE A 492 -21.88 7.83 16.12
CA ILE A 492 -22.54 8.39 14.93
C ILE A 492 -22.54 7.36 13.79
N TYR A 493 -21.41 6.71 13.56
CA TYR A 493 -21.27 5.70 12.51
C TYR A 493 -22.10 4.43 12.79
N PHE A 494 -22.25 4.05 14.06
CA PHE A 494 -23.14 2.98 14.48
C PHE A 494 -24.61 3.35 14.20
N VAL A 495 -25.06 4.52 14.66
CA VAL A 495 -26.46 4.95 14.51
C VAL A 495 -26.84 5.17 13.06
N LEU A 496 -25.96 5.75 12.24
CA LEU A 496 -26.24 5.93 10.81
C LEU A 496 -26.38 4.56 10.11
N LYS A 497 -25.50 3.59 10.39
CA LYS A 497 -25.58 2.26 9.76
C LYS A 497 -26.79 1.47 10.26
N PHE A 498 -27.13 1.62 11.52
CA PHE A 498 -28.36 1.11 12.11
C PHE A 498 -29.61 1.60 11.35
N ILE A 499 -29.76 2.92 11.19
CA ILE A 499 -30.92 3.51 10.50
C ILE A 499 -30.95 3.11 9.02
N LEU A 500 -29.79 3.13 8.34
CA LEU A 500 -29.69 2.71 6.93
C LEU A 500 -30.14 1.27 6.74
N GLU A 501 -29.66 0.37 7.60
CA GLU A 501 -29.96 -1.05 7.48
C GLU A 501 -31.44 -1.31 7.74
N SER A 502 -32.00 -0.74 8.81
CA SER A 502 -33.42 -0.90 9.10
C SER A 502 -34.30 -0.33 7.98
N LEU A 503 -33.89 0.77 7.32
CA LEU A 503 -34.60 1.27 6.14
C LEU A 503 -34.58 0.24 5.00
N LEU A 504 -33.40 -0.21 4.58
CA LEU A 504 -33.24 -1.12 3.44
C LEU A 504 -33.91 -2.47 3.68
N SER A 505 -33.74 -3.02 4.89
CA SER A 505 -34.26 -4.31 5.33
C SER A 505 -35.79 -4.33 5.45
N SER A 506 -36.40 -3.21 5.87
CA SER A 506 -37.85 -3.09 6.00
C SER A 506 -38.58 -2.75 4.71
N THR A 507 -37.88 -2.27 3.68
CA THR A 507 -38.52 -1.67 2.51
C THR A 507 -39.42 -2.65 1.74
N ALA A 508 -38.95 -3.88 1.48
CA ALA A 508 -39.74 -4.87 0.76
C ALA A 508 -41.01 -5.24 1.52
N VAL A 509 -40.89 -5.52 2.82
CA VAL A 509 -42.01 -5.89 3.70
C VAL A 509 -43.02 -4.74 3.82
N LEU A 510 -42.55 -3.51 4.07
CA LEU A 510 -43.43 -2.35 4.25
C LEU A 510 -44.16 -1.96 2.98
N THR A 511 -43.49 -1.99 1.83
CA THR A 511 -44.12 -1.63 0.55
C THR A 511 -45.09 -2.70 0.06
N GLY A 512 -44.80 -3.99 0.32
CA GLY A 512 -45.75 -5.08 0.12
C GLY A 512 -47.00 -4.92 0.99
N TYR A 513 -46.83 -4.65 2.29
CA TYR A 513 -47.95 -4.52 3.21
C TYR A 513 -48.82 -3.28 2.98
N TYR A 514 -48.22 -2.08 2.82
CA TYR A 514 -48.98 -0.83 2.74
C TYR A 514 -49.44 -0.47 1.32
N PHE A 515 -48.70 -0.90 0.30
CA PHE A 515 -48.94 -0.48 -1.10
C PHE A 515 -49.15 -1.66 -2.06
N SER A 516 -49.11 -2.90 -1.55
CA SER A 516 -49.24 -4.11 -2.37
C SER A 516 -48.20 -4.19 -3.49
N TRP A 517 -47.00 -3.67 -3.24
CA TRP A 517 -45.89 -3.80 -4.18
C TRP A 517 -45.41 -5.25 -4.25
N ASN A 518 -45.04 -5.69 -5.45
CA ASN A 518 -44.37 -6.97 -5.62
C ASN A 518 -42.84 -6.85 -5.40
N ASP A 519 -42.17 -7.99 -5.22
CA ASP A 519 -40.72 -8.05 -4.99
C ASP A 519 -39.91 -7.37 -6.10
N GLY A 520 -40.39 -7.41 -7.35
CA GLY A 520 -39.77 -6.71 -8.48
C GLY A 520 -39.84 -5.18 -8.35
N GLN A 521 -41.00 -4.64 -7.97
CA GLN A 521 -41.21 -3.21 -7.72
C GLN A 521 -40.39 -2.74 -6.53
N ALA A 522 -40.42 -3.48 -5.41
CA ALA A 522 -39.58 -3.21 -4.25
C ALA A 522 -38.09 -3.22 -4.63
N GLY A 523 -37.63 -4.22 -5.38
CA GLY A 523 -36.25 -4.31 -5.85
C GLY A 523 -35.84 -3.15 -6.76
N SER A 524 -36.71 -2.74 -7.68
CA SER A 524 -36.47 -1.57 -8.54
C SER A 524 -36.37 -0.27 -7.73
N TYR A 525 -37.17 -0.14 -6.67
CA TYR A 525 -37.13 1.01 -5.77
C TYR A 525 -35.86 1.03 -4.92
N LEU A 526 -35.44 -0.11 -4.36
CA LEU A 526 -34.15 -0.21 -3.64
C LEU A 526 -32.97 0.11 -4.56
N ALA A 527 -33.00 -0.34 -5.82
CA ALA A 527 -31.98 -0.02 -6.80
C ALA A 527 -31.92 1.50 -7.05
N MET A 528 -33.08 2.14 -7.24
CA MET A 528 -33.18 3.60 -7.39
C MET A 528 -32.63 4.33 -6.17
N LEU A 529 -33.00 3.91 -4.95
CA LEU A 529 -32.44 4.45 -3.71
C LEU A 529 -30.91 4.31 -3.70
N GLY A 530 -30.38 3.12 -3.99
CA GLY A 530 -28.94 2.88 -4.07
C GLY A 530 -28.21 3.82 -5.04
N PHE A 531 -28.78 4.10 -6.21
CA PHE A 531 -28.19 5.04 -7.17
C PHE A 531 -28.09 6.48 -6.64
N LEU A 532 -28.95 6.89 -5.70
CA LEU A 532 -28.89 8.22 -5.07
C LEU A 532 -27.63 8.45 -4.22
N VAL A 533 -26.84 7.40 -3.91
CA VAL A 533 -25.56 7.57 -3.21
C VAL A 533 -24.59 8.45 -4.01
N LEU A 534 -24.57 8.30 -5.35
CA LEU A 534 -23.67 9.07 -6.21
C LEU A 534 -23.93 10.59 -6.14
N PRO A 535 -25.15 11.09 -6.38
CA PRO A 535 -25.44 12.51 -6.25
C PRO A 535 -25.32 13.00 -4.79
N ALA A 536 -25.69 12.19 -3.80
CA ALA A 536 -25.53 12.56 -2.38
C ALA A 536 -24.06 12.83 -2.02
N ASN A 537 -23.15 11.92 -2.40
CA ASN A 537 -21.72 12.08 -2.16
C ASN A 537 -21.12 13.25 -2.94
N TRP A 538 -21.61 13.53 -4.16
CA TRP A 538 -21.18 14.69 -4.93
C TRP A 538 -21.59 16.01 -4.24
N ILE A 539 -22.81 16.09 -3.71
CA ILE A 539 -23.28 17.25 -2.94
C ILE A 539 -22.38 17.46 -1.72
N VAL A 540 -22.11 16.41 -0.93
CA VAL A 540 -21.21 16.49 0.23
C VAL A 540 -19.84 16.99 -0.16
N ALA A 541 -19.24 16.43 -1.22
CA ALA A 541 -17.92 16.86 -1.68
C ALA A 541 -17.88 18.35 -2.03
N LYS A 542 -18.97 18.89 -2.61
CA LYS A 542 -19.08 20.33 -2.92
C LYS A 542 -19.28 21.17 -1.66
N VAL A 543 -20.15 20.75 -0.74
CA VAL A 543 -20.45 21.50 0.50
C VAL A 543 -19.25 21.46 1.46
N ALA A 544 -18.48 20.37 1.49
CA ALA A 544 -17.26 20.22 2.29
C ALA A 544 -16.12 21.16 1.90
N THR A 545 -16.21 21.87 0.77
CA THR A 545 -15.27 22.95 0.44
C THR A 545 -15.54 24.25 1.22
N ARG A 546 -16.74 24.40 1.79
CA ARG A 546 -17.19 25.63 2.46
C ARG A 546 -17.47 25.48 3.95
N TYR A 547 -17.68 24.27 4.43
CA TYR A 547 -18.09 23.98 5.81
C TYR A 547 -17.18 22.94 6.45
N ASP A 548 -17.00 23.04 7.76
CA ASP A 548 -16.21 22.08 8.55
C ASP A 548 -16.94 20.72 8.68
N ASP A 549 -16.18 19.64 8.90
CA ASP A 549 -16.73 18.29 9.10
C ASP A 549 -17.80 18.25 10.21
N ARG A 550 -17.59 18.97 11.32
CA ARG A 550 -18.54 19.02 12.46
C ARG A 550 -19.87 19.68 12.12
N GLU A 551 -19.87 20.69 11.26
CA GLU A 551 -21.09 21.39 10.82
C GLU A 551 -21.88 20.52 9.87
N LEU A 552 -21.16 19.84 8.95
CA LEU A 552 -21.74 18.86 8.04
C LEU A 552 -22.37 17.68 8.78
N ILE A 553 -21.68 17.13 9.79
CA ILE A 553 -22.19 16.05 10.63
C ILE A 553 -23.52 16.47 11.27
N LEU A 554 -23.56 17.61 11.98
CA LEU A 554 -24.78 18.06 12.64
C LEU A 554 -25.92 18.32 11.65
N ALA A 555 -25.64 18.99 10.53
CA ALA A 555 -26.66 19.27 9.51
C ALA A 555 -27.25 17.99 8.89
N THR A 556 -26.40 16.99 8.63
CA THR A 556 -26.83 15.71 8.05
C THR A 556 -27.54 14.81 9.07
N GLU A 557 -27.15 14.84 10.35
CA GLU A 557 -27.91 14.19 11.45
C GLU A 557 -29.32 14.77 11.58
N VAL A 558 -29.48 16.10 11.53
CA VAL A 558 -30.80 16.75 11.56
C VAL A 558 -31.63 16.35 10.33
N CYS A 559 -31.02 16.30 9.14
CA CYS A 559 -31.68 15.83 7.93
C CYS A 559 -32.16 14.37 8.07
N MET A 560 -31.31 13.50 8.62
CA MET A 560 -31.65 12.10 8.91
C MET A 560 -32.82 11.99 9.91
N LEU A 561 -32.80 12.75 11.01
CA LEU A 561 -33.91 12.81 11.97
C LEU A 561 -35.21 13.27 11.31
N PHE A 562 -35.15 14.32 10.49
CA PHE A 562 -36.31 14.81 9.74
C PHE A 562 -36.88 13.72 8.84
N GLY A 563 -36.04 12.96 8.14
CA GLY A 563 -36.47 11.79 7.35
C GLY A 563 -37.15 10.72 8.21
N CYS A 564 -36.57 10.37 9.37
CA CYS A 564 -37.13 9.39 10.29
C CYS A 564 -38.51 9.82 10.84
N LEU A 565 -38.72 11.12 11.03
CA LEU A 565 -40.02 11.66 11.45
C LEU A 565 -41.02 11.74 10.30
N ALA A 566 -40.56 12.06 9.08
CA ALA A 566 -41.43 12.21 7.90
C ALA A 566 -42.02 10.88 7.43
N ILE A 567 -41.30 9.77 7.61
CA ILE A 567 -41.75 8.42 7.19
C ILE A 567 -42.82 7.82 8.11
N LEU A 568 -43.06 8.39 9.29
CA LEU A 568 -44.03 7.85 10.24
C LEU A 568 -45.49 8.01 9.77
N LYS A 569 -46.32 7.00 10.02
CA LYS A 569 -47.76 7.08 9.75
C LYS A 569 -48.47 7.82 10.87
N TYR A 570 -48.81 9.09 10.63
CA TYR A 570 -49.59 9.93 11.57
C TYR A 570 -51.10 9.86 11.34
N THR A 571 -51.52 9.67 10.10
CA THR A 571 -52.93 9.69 9.66
C THR A 571 -53.46 8.29 9.39
N ALA A 572 -54.79 8.15 9.30
CA ALA A 572 -55.44 6.89 8.95
C ALA A 572 -55.00 6.36 7.58
N THR A 573 -54.86 7.28 6.61
CA THR A 573 -54.31 7.03 5.28
C THR A 573 -52.79 7.18 5.30
N TYR A 574 -52.11 6.26 4.61
CA TYR A 574 -50.65 6.30 4.43
C TYR A 574 -50.35 6.24 2.94
N GLU A 575 -49.70 7.28 2.42
CA GLU A 575 -49.48 7.43 0.99
C GLU A 575 -48.08 6.95 0.56
N THR A 576 -47.99 6.45 -0.67
CA THR A 576 -46.72 6.05 -1.28
C THR A 576 -45.75 7.24 -1.39
N SER A 577 -46.26 8.43 -1.70
CA SER A 577 -45.50 9.69 -1.77
C SER A 577 -44.80 10.00 -0.44
N GLN A 578 -45.51 9.83 0.69
CA GLN A 578 -44.98 10.06 2.02
C GLN A 578 -43.84 9.08 2.35
N TYR A 579 -44.05 7.79 2.07
CA TYR A 579 -43.03 6.77 2.29
C TYR A 579 -41.79 7.04 1.43
N MET A 580 -41.97 7.32 0.13
CA MET A 580 -40.87 7.60 -0.79
C MET A 580 -40.08 8.85 -0.36
N PHE A 581 -40.78 9.93 0.01
CA PHE A 581 -40.13 11.15 0.48
C PHE A 581 -39.32 10.89 1.76
N GLY A 582 -39.93 10.28 2.78
CA GLY A 582 -39.26 9.98 4.04
C GLY A 582 -38.04 9.07 3.85
N SER A 583 -38.20 7.98 3.10
CA SER A 583 -37.10 7.04 2.85
C SER A 583 -35.97 7.63 2.00
N ILE A 584 -36.26 8.45 0.98
CA ILE A 584 -35.24 9.18 0.22
C ILE A 584 -34.46 10.14 1.12
N VAL A 585 -35.15 10.90 1.97
CA VAL A 585 -34.51 11.85 2.90
C VAL A 585 -33.62 11.12 3.91
N ILE A 586 -34.10 10.02 4.51
CA ILE A 586 -33.29 9.18 5.41
C ILE A 586 -32.06 8.66 4.66
N PHE A 587 -32.27 8.07 3.48
CA PHE A 587 -31.20 7.45 2.71
C PHE A 587 -30.13 8.46 2.31
N VAL A 588 -30.53 9.62 1.79
CA VAL A 588 -29.61 10.71 1.42
C VAL A 588 -28.91 11.24 2.68
N GLY A 589 -29.65 11.54 3.76
CA GLY A 589 -29.07 12.04 5.01
C GLY A 589 -28.00 11.10 5.60
N VAL A 590 -28.28 9.80 5.66
CA VAL A 590 -27.33 8.80 6.15
C VAL A 590 -26.09 8.67 5.26
N ASN A 591 -26.27 8.58 3.94
CA ASN A 591 -25.13 8.46 3.03
C ASN A 591 -24.29 9.75 3.02
N MET A 592 -24.92 10.92 3.18
CA MET A 592 -24.21 12.18 3.32
C MET A 592 -23.40 12.26 4.62
N LEU A 593 -23.91 11.69 5.72
CA LEU A 593 -23.27 11.68 7.03
C LEU A 593 -22.02 10.77 7.09
N GLU A 594 -21.97 9.70 6.27
CA GLU A 594 -20.85 8.75 6.25
C GLU A 594 -19.51 9.43 5.85
N GLY A 595 -19.53 10.34 4.87
CA GLY A 595 -18.33 11.03 4.39
C GLY A 595 -17.64 11.88 5.46
N PRO A 596 -18.31 12.90 6.02
CA PRO A 596 -17.78 13.76 7.09
C PRO A 596 -17.38 12.97 8.34
N THR A 597 -18.14 11.94 8.72
CA THR A 597 -17.81 11.08 9.87
C THR A 597 -16.48 10.34 9.65
N MET A 598 -16.27 9.79 8.46
CA MET A 598 -15.02 9.11 8.11
C MET A 598 -13.84 10.08 7.98
N SER A 599 -14.09 11.29 7.45
CA SER A 599 -13.10 12.38 7.41
C SER A 599 -12.63 12.75 8.82
N LEU A 600 -13.57 13.03 9.73
CA LEU A 600 -13.27 13.41 11.10
C LEU A 600 -12.57 12.28 11.87
N LEU A 601 -13.03 11.03 11.69
CA LEU A 601 -12.37 9.86 12.24
C LEU A 601 -10.91 9.83 11.77
N SER A 602 -10.63 10.00 10.48
CA SER A 602 -9.25 9.99 9.96
C SER A 602 -8.33 11.07 10.59
N LYS A 603 -8.88 12.23 10.91
CA LYS A 603 -8.17 13.37 11.55
C LYS A 603 -7.94 13.15 13.04
N SER A 604 -8.89 12.51 13.73
CA SER A 604 -8.90 12.35 15.19
C SER A 604 -8.11 11.13 15.70
N ILE A 605 -7.65 10.25 14.80
CA ILE A 605 -6.96 9.01 15.17
C ILE A 605 -5.53 9.24 15.67
N PRO A 606 -5.17 8.71 16.85
CA PRO A 606 -3.78 8.65 17.33
C PRO A 606 -2.88 7.82 16.41
N LEU A 607 -1.65 8.27 16.19
CA LEU A 607 -0.69 7.62 15.26
C LEU A 607 -0.45 6.13 15.55
N HIS A 608 -0.46 5.74 16.83
CA HIS A 608 -0.25 4.34 17.25
C HIS A 608 -1.40 3.40 16.88
N PHE A 609 -2.65 3.90 16.79
CA PHE A 609 -3.82 3.10 16.40
C PHE A 609 -4.04 3.02 14.88
N ARG A 610 -3.12 3.59 14.09
CA ARG A 610 -3.14 3.48 12.61
C ARG A 610 -2.54 2.17 12.10
N ARG A 611 -1.78 1.43 12.94
CA ARG A 611 -1.08 0.18 12.59
C ARG A 611 -1.38 -0.91 13.61
N GLY A 612 -1.42 -2.17 13.16
CA GLY A 612 -1.62 -3.35 14.03
C GLY A 612 -2.97 -4.04 13.85
N PHE A 613 -3.25 -5.02 14.71
CA PHE A 613 -4.50 -5.80 14.70
C PHE A 613 -5.73 -4.96 15.07
N TRP A 614 -5.62 -4.14 16.11
CA TRP A 614 -6.64 -3.17 16.53
C TRP A 614 -6.49 -1.84 15.78
N ASN A 615 -6.42 -1.91 14.46
CA ASN A 615 -6.42 -0.69 13.66
C ASN A 615 -7.81 -0.03 13.69
N VAL A 616 -7.85 1.28 13.46
CA VAL A 616 -9.14 2.01 13.47
C VAL A 616 -10.03 1.63 12.28
N GLY A 617 -9.44 1.13 11.19
CA GLY A 617 -10.21 0.57 10.08
C GLY A 617 -11.09 -0.62 10.47
N LEU A 618 -10.58 -1.49 11.34
CA LEU A 618 -11.32 -2.59 11.96
C LEU A 618 -12.40 -2.04 12.87
N LEU A 619 -12.05 -1.16 13.81
CA LEU A 619 -13.02 -0.62 14.77
C LEU A 619 -14.18 0.12 14.08
N ALA A 620 -13.90 0.88 13.03
CA ALA A 620 -14.92 1.51 12.21
C ALA A 620 -15.80 0.48 11.49
N THR A 621 -15.19 -0.59 10.94
CA THR A 621 -15.94 -1.65 10.26
C THR A 621 -16.81 -2.44 11.23
N GLU A 622 -16.30 -2.75 12.43
CA GLU A 622 -17.05 -3.36 13.53
C GLU A 622 -18.23 -2.49 13.95
N SER A 623 -18.00 -1.21 14.23
CA SER A 623 -19.05 -0.26 14.63
C SER A 623 -20.18 -0.19 13.61
N GLY A 624 -19.85 -0.14 12.32
CA GLY A 624 -20.86 -0.11 11.26
C GLY A 624 -21.61 -1.43 11.09
N THR A 625 -20.90 -2.56 11.19
CA THR A 625 -21.50 -3.91 11.07
C THR A 625 -22.39 -4.23 12.27
N LEU A 626 -22.01 -3.75 13.46
CA LEU A 626 -22.80 -3.84 14.67
C LEU A 626 -24.11 -3.05 14.51
N GLY A 627 -24.02 -1.83 13.95
CA GLY A 627 -25.19 -1.02 13.63
C GLY A 627 -26.19 -1.77 12.74
N ARG A 628 -25.69 -2.43 11.68
CA ARG A 628 -26.53 -3.25 10.78
C ARG A 628 -27.20 -4.42 11.49
N ALA A 629 -26.42 -5.22 12.23
CA ALA A 629 -26.94 -6.37 12.97
C ALA A 629 -28.03 -5.95 13.98
N VAL A 630 -27.79 -4.86 14.72
CA VAL A 630 -28.79 -4.30 15.66
C VAL A 630 -30.03 -3.79 14.91
N GLY A 631 -29.85 -3.20 13.73
CA GLY A 631 -30.92 -2.72 12.86
C GLY A 631 -31.91 -3.82 12.47
N ASP A 632 -31.38 -4.94 12.03
CA ASP A 632 -32.16 -6.11 11.63
C ASP A 632 -32.84 -6.83 12.81
N VAL A 633 -32.16 -6.91 13.95
CA VAL A 633 -32.72 -7.49 15.17
C VAL A 633 -33.88 -6.63 15.69
N ILE A 634 -33.68 -5.31 15.81
CA ILE A 634 -34.74 -4.40 16.27
C ILE A 634 -35.92 -4.43 15.30
N LEU A 635 -35.67 -4.44 13.99
CA LEU A 635 -36.74 -4.53 13.00
C LEU A 635 -37.59 -5.79 13.18
N THR A 636 -36.92 -6.94 13.37
CA THR A 636 -37.61 -8.23 13.62
C THR A 636 -38.42 -8.20 14.92
N LEU A 637 -37.86 -7.63 15.99
CA LEU A 637 -38.56 -7.47 17.27
C LEU A 637 -39.80 -6.58 17.14
N CYS A 638 -39.71 -5.49 16.39
CA CYS A 638 -40.86 -4.63 16.09
C CYS A 638 -41.93 -5.35 15.27
N GLY A 639 -41.55 -6.32 14.44
CA GLY A 639 -42.46 -7.15 13.65
C GLY A 639 -43.13 -8.29 14.41
N SER A 640 -42.66 -8.64 15.61
CA SER A 640 -43.28 -9.70 16.44
C SER A 640 -44.74 -9.43 16.83
N GLN A 641 -45.15 -8.15 16.84
CA GLN A 641 -46.53 -7.71 17.11
C GLN A 641 -47.38 -7.62 15.84
N GLY A 642 -46.82 -7.98 14.68
CA GLY A 642 -47.45 -7.92 13.36
C GLY A 642 -46.85 -6.84 12.45
N VAL A 643 -46.92 -7.09 11.14
CA VAL A 643 -46.32 -6.25 10.09
C VAL A 643 -46.81 -4.80 10.11
N GLY A 644 -48.07 -4.56 10.48
CA GLY A 644 -48.65 -3.21 10.54
C GLY A 644 -47.99 -2.29 11.57
N HIS A 645 -47.38 -2.85 12.62
CA HIS A 645 -46.69 -2.08 13.66
C HIS A 645 -45.21 -1.82 13.36
N ILE A 646 -44.63 -2.51 12.36
CA ILE A 646 -43.20 -2.41 12.02
C ILE A 646 -42.81 -0.96 11.73
N LEU A 647 -43.57 -0.27 10.87
CA LEU A 647 -43.25 1.10 10.45
C LEU A 647 -43.13 2.04 11.67
N ASN A 648 -44.21 2.19 12.44
CA ASN A 648 -44.21 3.16 13.53
C ASN A 648 -43.28 2.75 14.66
N ASN A 649 -43.24 1.47 15.06
CA ASN A 649 -42.39 1.04 16.17
C ASN A 649 -40.90 1.17 15.83
N ALA A 650 -40.48 0.72 14.64
CA ALA A 650 -39.08 0.78 14.24
C ALA A 650 -38.63 2.22 14.01
N PHE A 651 -39.38 3.03 13.26
CA PHE A 651 -38.96 4.38 12.92
C PHE A 651 -39.13 5.39 14.07
N VAL A 652 -40.00 5.13 15.07
CA VAL A 652 -40.00 5.88 16.33
C VAL A 652 -38.72 5.57 17.13
N ALA A 653 -38.34 4.30 17.23
CA ALA A 653 -37.07 3.93 17.87
C ALA A 653 -35.88 4.58 17.16
N MET A 654 -35.84 4.56 15.83
CA MET A 654 -34.80 5.24 15.04
C MET A 654 -34.80 6.76 15.25
N SER A 655 -35.97 7.39 15.31
CA SER A 655 -36.08 8.83 15.59
C SER A 655 -35.55 9.16 16.98
N PHE A 656 -35.81 8.30 17.97
CA PHE A 656 -35.25 8.44 19.31
C PHE A 656 -33.72 8.33 19.31
N PHE A 657 -33.14 7.29 18.69
CA PHE A 657 -31.68 7.14 18.61
C PHE A 657 -31.03 8.28 17.82
N SER A 658 -31.65 8.74 16.74
CA SER A 658 -31.18 9.89 15.95
C SER A 658 -31.19 11.18 16.78
N GLY A 659 -32.30 11.47 17.49
CA GLY A 659 -32.40 12.64 18.37
C GLY A 659 -31.43 12.57 19.56
N ALA A 660 -31.25 11.40 20.17
CA ALA A 660 -30.26 11.18 21.21
C ALA A 660 -28.83 11.42 20.69
N THR A 661 -28.53 10.96 19.47
CA THR A 661 -27.23 11.19 18.83
C THR A 661 -26.98 12.68 18.61
N ILE A 662 -27.96 13.42 18.07
CA ILE A 662 -27.86 14.88 17.92
C ILE A 662 -27.61 15.57 19.26
N ALA A 663 -28.31 15.17 20.33
CA ALA A 663 -28.10 15.75 21.65
C ALA A 663 -26.67 15.51 22.17
N VAL A 664 -26.11 14.31 21.95
CA VAL A 664 -24.72 13.98 22.29
C VAL A 664 -23.74 14.76 21.41
N THR A 665 -23.99 14.85 20.10
CA THR A 665 -23.18 15.62 19.14
C THR A 665 -23.14 17.10 19.51
N LEU A 666 -24.28 17.68 19.92
CA LEU A 666 -24.36 19.06 20.41
C LEU A 666 -23.61 19.24 21.74
N HIS A 667 -23.73 18.29 22.67
CA HIS A 667 -23.05 18.37 23.96
C HIS A 667 -21.52 18.34 23.81
N PHE A 668 -21.00 17.51 22.90
CA PHE A 668 -19.57 17.40 22.63
C PHE A 668 -19.10 18.16 21.38
N TYR A 669 -19.91 19.11 20.89
CA TYR A 669 -19.67 19.81 19.63
C TYR A 669 -18.28 20.46 19.54
N SER A 670 -17.82 21.06 20.63
CA SER A 670 -16.49 21.67 20.72
C SER A 670 -15.34 20.68 20.58
N TYR A 671 -15.56 19.39 20.89
CA TYR A 671 -14.55 18.33 20.78
C TYR A 671 -14.49 17.70 19.38
N LEU A 672 -15.45 17.99 18.49
CA LEU A 672 -15.42 17.54 17.09
C LEU A 672 -14.58 18.45 16.17
N SER A 673 -13.93 19.50 16.69
CA SER A 673 -12.90 20.18 15.91
C SER A 673 -11.69 19.26 15.80
N ALA A 674 -11.15 19.08 14.59
CA ALA A 674 -9.80 18.55 14.45
C ALA A 674 -8.91 19.45 15.30
N SER A 675 -8.33 18.91 16.37
CA SER A 675 -7.26 19.62 17.07
C SER A 675 -6.28 20.02 15.98
N GLU A 676 -6.16 21.32 15.72
CA GLU A 676 -4.91 21.85 15.23
C GLU A 676 -3.88 21.20 16.14
N LYS A 677 -3.02 20.39 15.55
CA LYS A 677 -1.83 19.98 16.28
C LYS A 677 -1.13 21.30 16.51
N ASP A 678 -1.23 21.80 17.75
CA ASP A 678 -0.41 22.91 18.21
C ASP A 678 1.00 22.65 17.70
N GLU A 679 1.52 23.66 16.98
CA GLU A 679 2.77 23.65 16.22
C GLU A 679 3.97 23.09 17.00
#